data_AF-A0A497T3I5-F1
#
_entry.id   AF-A0A497T3I5-F1
#
_cell.length_a   1.000
_cell.length_b   1.000
_cell.length_c   1.000
_cell.angle_alpha   90.00
_cell.angle_beta   90.00
_cell.angle_gamma   90.00
#
_symmetry.space_group_name_H-M   'P 1'
#
loop_
_entity.id
_entity.type
_entity.pdbx_description
1 polymer ?
#
loop_
_entity_poly.entity_id
_entity_poly.type
_entity_poly.pdbx_seq_one_letter_code
_entity_poly.pdbx_strand_id
1 'polypeptide(L)'
;MRCKKMKKACLLSLMIFLIAFSPLVAAGELKPDLSDIISEIPADEKVYVIILFHEKPTPADISIIKSDGASIKYQYTIIDAVAAQVPAQAADKIAKRAFVKLVEPDYKVKLVLDKSIPQIQADKVWEAGITGKNVDVAVLDTGIHDEHPSLTIEKEVDYTGEGTDDLNGHGTHVAGIIASTDSTYRGVAYDADLFNVKVLNKDGSGYGSDVIKGIEWSVDNGAEIISMSLGAEVDPCDGTDAISQAVDKAVNKGVVVVVAAGNSGPDAGTITSPGCSKKGITVGAVDENDNVPSWSSRGPTDDGRVKPDLVAPGVGITSTWKDNSFKSLSGTSMSTPHVSGVAALLLEADPSLKPDEVKEALKTTALDLGLDENTQGAGRVDAYEAYIYVANATKEPKNETEENKTKETPPGFEKRKKIELPPAFKRGLPAAGITPDSWIYGFKRFFEGIDLFFTFDDVEKAEKYLKYAELRLAEAKEMAEKGKSEFVDDLIEEYEDNLEKTNEISKTAQQLGKNVTKVTELVAVATSIHVDVLENVLEKVPEQAKPSIQRAITSSKRGNEEALNILEKSQPEKAAEIQFRIAEKILEKAQEKADNGKVEDVEDLIKEYEWRINKSFKIAEIAKDLGNNTTKVEQLVAEATSTHLEILSEVHEKVPEQAKQAIEKAMDVSIKEREKVVEALKEKGALGEIPEEPFIPEKVKEKIPSIVKEKTPATIPKEEPEEIEVEIPETPTIPTIDSGSSSSSAGSGISSERGRP
;
A
#
# COMPACT_ATOMS: atom_id res chain seq x y z
N MET A 1 -36.10 60.08 -32.38
CA MET A 1 -36.68 60.12 -31.02
C MET A 1 -37.50 58.85 -30.79
N ARG A 2 -37.19 58.19 -29.67
CA ARG A 2 -37.90 57.12 -28.97
C ARG A 2 -39.37 56.82 -29.38
N CYS A 3 -39.56 55.54 -29.72
CA CYS A 3 -40.33 54.55 -28.94
C CYS A 3 -41.87 54.51 -29.04
N LYS A 4 -42.35 53.25 -29.05
CA LYS A 4 -43.54 52.67 -28.38
C LYS A 4 -44.78 52.31 -29.22
N LYS A 5 -45.20 51.05 -28.96
CA LYS A 5 -46.56 50.44 -28.94
C LYS A 5 -46.98 49.68 -30.20
N MET A 6 -47.66 48.53 -30.15
CA MET A 6 -48.04 47.53 -29.14
C MET A 6 -48.94 46.53 -29.89
N LYS A 7 -48.93 45.27 -29.44
CA LYS A 7 -50.07 44.32 -29.41
C LYS A 7 -50.49 43.56 -30.70
N LYS A 8 -50.40 42.23 -30.54
CA LYS A 8 -51.48 41.22 -30.64
C LYS A 8 -52.10 40.95 -32.02
N ALA A 9 -51.86 39.76 -32.55
CA ALA A 9 -52.89 38.70 -32.71
C ALA A 9 -52.36 37.56 -33.59
N CYS A 10 -51.85 36.50 -32.97
CA CYS A 10 -51.97 35.13 -33.46
C CYS A 10 -51.82 34.21 -32.25
N LEU A 11 -52.84 34.25 -31.40
CA LEU A 11 -53.21 33.11 -30.56
C LEU A 11 -54.00 32.14 -31.46
N LEU A 12 -54.03 30.88 -31.04
CA LEU A 12 -55.02 29.84 -31.40
C LEU A 12 -54.62 28.78 -32.45
N SER A 13 -53.48 28.10 -32.23
CA SER A 13 -53.37 26.67 -32.58
C SER A 13 -52.19 26.00 -31.87
N LEU A 14 -52.19 25.97 -30.52
CA LEU A 14 -51.53 24.93 -29.72
C LEU A 14 -51.88 25.09 -28.22
N MET A 15 -53.18 25.12 -27.90
CA MET A 15 -53.62 24.69 -26.57
C MET A 15 -53.87 23.20 -26.69
N ILE A 16 -52.96 22.37 -26.17
CA ILE A 16 -53.12 21.00 -25.65
C ILE A 16 -51.69 20.41 -25.55
N PHE A 17 -51.31 19.98 -24.35
CA PHE A 17 -50.02 19.38 -23.93
C PHE A 17 -48.78 20.30 -23.83
N LEU A 18 -48.72 21.07 -22.74
CA LEU A 18 -47.47 21.34 -22.02
C LEU A 18 -47.83 21.46 -20.53
N ILE A 19 -48.21 20.32 -19.94
CA ILE A 19 -48.00 20.13 -18.51
C ILE A 19 -46.48 20.12 -18.38
N ALA A 20 -45.91 21.24 -17.94
CA ALA A 20 -44.53 21.24 -17.46
C ALA A 20 -44.48 20.18 -16.36
N PHE A 21 -43.83 19.05 -16.65
CA PHE A 21 -43.24 18.23 -15.61
C PHE A 21 -42.17 19.12 -14.96
N SER A 22 -42.58 19.96 -14.02
CA SER A 22 -41.69 20.36 -12.96
C SER A 22 -41.23 19.04 -12.34
N PRO A 23 -39.92 18.73 -12.29
CA PRO A 23 -39.49 17.59 -11.51
C PRO A 23 -40.09 17.77 -10.13
N LEU A 24 -40.81 16.75 -9.66
CA LEU A 24 -41.30 16.70 -8.30
C LEU A 24 -40.05 16.67 -7.43
N VAL A 25 -39.53 17.83 -7.05
CA VAL A 25 -38.42 17.93 -6.10
C VAL A 25 -38.99 17.34 -4.81
N ALA A 26 -38.49 16.17 -4.43
CA ALA A 26 -38.91 15.52 -3.21
C ALA A 26 -38.72 16.51 -2.06
N ALA A 27 -39.77 16.71 -1.26
CA ALA A 27 -39.67 17.52 -0.05
C ALA A 27 -38.53 16.96 0.80
N GLY A 28 -37.71 17.84 1.37
CA GLY A 28 -36.65 17.40 2.26
C GLY A 28 -37.20 16.69 3.48
N GLU A 29 -36.37 15.83 4.06
CA GLU A 29 -36.76 15.00 5.19
C GLU A 29 -36.19 15.55 6.50
N LEU A 30 -36.95 15.40 7.58
CA LEU A 30 -36.44 15.57 8.94
C LEU A 30 -36.00 14.19 9.41
N LYS A 31 -34.74 14.06 9.84
CA LYS A 31 -34.22 12.76 10.29
C LYS A 31 -35.01 12.26 11.52
N PRO A 32 -35.33 10.96 11.63
CA PRO A 32 -36.17 10.45 12.72
C PRO A 32 -35.64 10.77 14.12
N ASP A 33 -34.33 10.66 14.32
CA ASP A 33 -33.67 10.98 15.58
C ASP A 33 -33.77 12.48 15.94
N LEU A 34 -33.71 13.38 14.96
CA LEU A 34 -33.99 14.79 15.19
C LEU A 34 -35.46 15.03 15.54
N SER A 35 -36.38 14.31 14.91
CA SER A 35 -37.81 14.36 15.23
C SER A 35 -38.08 13.98 16.69
N ASP A 36 -37.40 12.94 17.18
CA ASP A 36 -37.49 12.52 18.58
C ASP A 36 -36.94 13.61 19.51
N ILE A 37 -35.74 14.14 19.22
CA ILE A 37 -35.11 15.22 20.01
C ILE A 37 -36.02 16.46 20.11
N ILE A 38 -36.60 16.92 19.00
CA ILE A 38 -37.43 18.13 19.01
C ILE A 38 -38.80 17.91 19.68
N SER A 39 -39.25 16.66 19.81
CA SER A 39 -40.50 16.33 20.50
C SER A 39 -40.37 16.37 22.04
N GLU A 40 -39.15 16.28 22.54
CA GLU A 40 -38.83 16.21 23.97
C GLU A 40 -38.43 17.57 24.58
N ILE A 41 -38.26 18.61 23.75
CA ILE A 41 -37.78 19.93 24.18
C ILE A 41 -38.80 21.04 23.87
N PRO A 42 -38.78 22.17 24.60
CA PRO A 42 -39.60 23.34 24.33
C PRO A 42 -39.49 23.85 22.88
N ALA A 43 -40.62 24.31 22.35
CA ALA A 43 -40.77 24.73 20.96
C ALA A 43 -39.79 25.85 20.51
N ASP A 44 -39.42 26.73 21.43
CA ASP A 44 -38.48 27.84 21.22
C ASP A 44 -37.02 27.49 21.56
N GLU A 45 -36.77 26.33 22.17
CA GLU A 45 -35.42 25.88 22.47
C GLU A 45 -34.67 25.54 21.17
N LYS A 46 -33.40 25.97 21.11
CA LYS A 46 -32.59 25.81 19.91
C LYS A 46 -31.85 24.49 19.92
N VAL A 47 -32.02 23.71 18.86
CA VAL A 47 -31.23 22.51 18.55
C VAL A 47 -30.14 22.82 17.54
N TYR A 48 -29.00 22.14 17.69
CA TYR A 48 -27.95 22.18 16.70
C TYR A 48 -28.26 21.16 15.59
N VAL A 49 -28.20 21.61 14.35
CA VAL A 49 -28.55 20.80 13.18
C VAL A 49 -27.58 21.03 12.03
N ILE A 50 -27.45 20.02 11.18
CA ILE A 50 -26.89 20.15 9.84
C ILE A 50 -28.06 20.11 8.84
N ILE A 51 -28.14 21.13 7.97
CA ILE A 51 -29.15 21.25 6.91
C ILE A 51 -28.46 20.99 5.58
N LEU A 52 -28.76 19.86 4.96
CA LEU A 52 -28.28 19.50 3.63
C LEU A 52 -29.26 20.01 2.57
N PHE A 53 -28.73 20.48 1.46
CA PHE A 53 -29.48 20.99 0.31
C PHE A 53 -29.38 20.01 -0.85
N HIS A 54 -30.33 20.06 -1.78
CA HIS A 54 -30.25 19.27 -3.02
C HIS A 54 -29.16 19.78 -3.97
N GLU A 55 -28.85 21.08 -3.87
CA GLU A 55 -27.81 21.79 -4.62
C GLU A 55 -27.18 22.85 -3.72
N LYS A 56 -26.03 23.38 -4.11
CA LYS A 56 -25.31 24.43 -3.36
C LYS A 56 -26.21 25.59 -2.94
N PRO A 57 -26.35 25.88 -1.62
CA PRO A 57 -27.32 26.87 -1.14
C PRO A 57 -26.99 28.28 -1.63
N THR A 58 -27.97 28.93 -2.24
CA THR A 58 -27.85 30.32 -2.68
C THR A 58 -28.02 31.29 -1.50
N PRO A 59 -27.58 32.55 -1.63
CA PRO A 59 -27.87 33.58 -0.62
C PRO A 59 -29.37 33.75 -0.32
N ALA A 60 -30.25 33.44 -1.28
CA ALA A 60 -31.70 33.47 -1.09
C ALA A 60 -32.17 32.32 -0.18
N ASP A 61 -31.68 31.11 -0.40
CA ASP A 61 -32.02 29.93 0.42
C ASP A 61 -31.59 30.13 1.87
N ILE A 62 -30.36 30.64 2.07
CA ILE A 62 -29.83 31.01 3.38
C ILE A 62 -30.67 32.08 4.07
N SER A 63 -31.14 33.08 3.32
CA SER A 63 -32.00 34.13 3.86
C SER A 63 -33.37 33.57 4.29
N ILE A 64 -33.92 32.62 3.53
CA ILE A 64 -35.21 31.97 3.84
C ILE A 64 -35.11 31.17 5.13
N ILE A 65 -34.11 30.30 5.30
CA ILE A 65 -33.98 29.51 6.53
C ILE A 65 -33.63 30.37 7.76
N LYS A 66 -32.92 31.49 7.57
CA LYS A 66 -32.72 32.51 8.63
C LYS A 66 -34.04 33.17 9.04
N SER A 67 -34.92 33.48 8.08
CA SER A 67 -36.26 34.00 8.37
C SER A 67 -37.16 32.99 9.06
N ASP A 68 -36.90 31.69 8.89
CA ASP A 68 -37.55 30.60 9.61
C ASP A 68 -36.98 30.40 11.03
N GLY A 69 -35.94 31.15 11.41
CA GLY A 69 -35.37 31.15 12.76
C GLY A 69 -33.99 30.51 12.87
N ALA A 70 -33.41 30.01 11.77
CA ALA A 70 -32.08 29.41 11.77
C ALA A 70 -30.99 30.47 12.04
N SER A 71 -30.12 30.18 13.00
CA SER A 71 -28.87 30.92 13.23
C SER A 71 -27.72 30.13 12.63
N ILE A 72 -27.24 30.57 11.47
CA ILE A 72 -26.19 29.87 10.72
C ILE A 72 -24.85 30.03 11.44
N LYS A 73 -24.22 28.90 11.77
CA LYS A 73 -22.88 28.80 12.36
C LYS A 73 -21.81 28.67 11.28
N TYR A 74 -22.01 27.75 10.33
CA TYR A 74 -21.10 27.53 9.20
C TYR A 74 -21.89 27.28 7.91
N GLN A 75 -21.36 27.75 6.79
CA GLN A 75 -21.80 27.34 5.45
C GLN A 75 -20.63 26.63 4.79
N TYR A 76 -20.83 25.34 4.50
CA TYR A 76 -19.78 24.48 4.01
C TYR A 76 -19.54 24.71 2.52
N THR A 77 -18.28 24.57 2.10
CA THR A 77 -17.86 24.66 0.70
C THR A 77 -17.64 23.29 0.07
N ILE A 78 -17.39 22.27 0.90
CA ILE A 78 -17.10 20.88 0.52
C ILE A 78 -18.36 20.02 0.37
N ILE A 79 -19.44 20.40 1.04
CA ILE A 79 -20.76 19.78 0.94
C ILE A 79 -21.81 20.89 0.83
N ASP A 80 -22.90 20.61 0.12
CA ASP A 80 -24.03 21.52 -0.05
C ASP A 80 -24.87 21.56 1.24
N ALA A 81 -24.29 22.08 2.31
CA ALA A 81 -24.89 22.08 3.64
C ALA A 81 -24.53 23.32 4.46
N VAL A 82 -25.33 23.56 5.50
CA VAL A 82 -25.02 24.52 6.56
C VAL A 82 -25.17 23.89 7.93
N ALA A 83 -24.31 24.28 8.88
CA ALA A 83 -24.52 24.04 10.30
C ALA A 83 -25.25 25.23 10.92
N ALA A 84 -26.31 24.96 11.67
CA ALA A 84 -27.15 25.99 12.26
C ALA A 84 -27.69 25.59 13.63
N GLN A 85 -28.07 26.61 14.41
CA GLN A 85 -29.01 26.42 15.51
C GLN A 85 -30.41 26.79 15.04
N VAL A 86 -31.39 25.93 15.29
CA VAL A 86 -32.79 26.11 14.84
C VAL A 86 -33.73 25.91 16.03
N PRO A 87 -34.73 26.78 16.25
CA PRO A 87 -35.79 26.51 17.22
C PRO A 87 -36.50 25.19 16.92
N ALA A 88 -36.77 24.35 17.92
CA ALA A 88 -37.36 23.02 17.75
C ALA A 88 -38.59 23.02 16.81
N GLN A 89 -39.50 23.99 16.99
CA GLN A 89 -40.70 24.16 16.17
C GLN A 89 -40.44 24.52 14.68
N ALA A 90 -39.25 25.00 14.35
CA ALA A 90 -38.88 25.43 13.01
C ALA A 90 -38.15 24.33 12.22
N ALA A 91 -37.68 23.26 12.87
CA ALA A 91 -36.88 22.21 12.22
C ALA A 91 -37.67 21.47 11.11
N ASP A 92 -38.90 21.04 11.40
CA ASP A 92 -39.79 20.39 10.41
C ASP A 92 -40.19 21.33 9.27
N LYS A 93 -40.41 22.62 9.58
CA LYS A 93 -40.70 23.65 8.57
C LYS A 93 -39.54 23.85 7.60
N ILE A 94 -38.31 23.86 8.12
CA ILE A 94 -37.09 24.01 7.31
C ILE A 94 -36.87 22.75 6.48
N ALA A 95 -37.06 21.55 7.03
CA ALA A 95 -36.95 20.28 6.30
C ALA A 95 -37.88 20.24 5.08
N LYS A 96 -39.11 20.76 5.20
CA LYS A 96 -40.09 20.79 4.11
C LYS A 96 -39.82 21.83 3.01
N ARG A 97 -38.76 22.63 3.10
CA ARG A 97 -38.38 23.58 2.03
C ARG A 97 -37.91 22.80 0.81
N ALA A 98 -38.37 23.19 -0.38
CA ALA A 98 -38.08 22.45 -1.62
C ALA A 98 -36.59 22.35 -1.96
N PHE A 99 -35.76 23.29 -1.51
CA PHE A 99 -34.31 23.28 -1.71
C PHE A 99 -33.54 22.50 -0.62
N VAL A 100 -34.22 22.11 0.47
CA VAL A 100 -33.63 21.31 1.55
C VAL A 100 -33.80 19.84 1.21
N LYS A 101 -32.72 19.08 1.39
CA LYS A 101 -32.66 17.63 1.20
C LYS A 101 -32.89 16.88 2.51
N LEU A 102 -32.21 17.30 3.57
CA LEU A 102 -32.26 16.65 4.88
C LEU A 102 -31.95 17.67 5.97
N VAL A 103 -32.64 17.57 7.11
CA VAL A 103 -32.23 18.22 8.36
C VAL A 103 -31.96 17.13 9.39
N GLU A 104 -30.74 17.10 9.92
CA GLU A 104 -30.29 16.11 10.90
C GLU A 104 -29.65 16.78 12.13
N PRO A 105 -29.56 16.08 13.28
CA PRO A 105 -28.89 16.63 14.45
C PRO A 105 -27.40 16.88 14.15
N ASP A 106 -26.86 17.98 14.68
CA ASP A 106 -25.41 18.17 14.75
C ASP A 106 -24.87 17.30 15.89
N TYR A 107 -24.42 16.09 15.53
CA TYR A 107 -24.02 15.07 16.50
C TYR A 107 -22.84 15.55 17.35
N LYS A 108 -23.01 15.51 18.67
CA LYS A 108 -21.91 15.71 19.62
C LYS A 108 -20.96 14.51 19.53
N VAL A 109 -19.78 14.71 18.94
CA VAL A 109 -18.66 13.78 19.08
C VAL A 109 -18.07 13.90 20.49
N LYS A 110 -17.85 12.78 21.18
CA LYS A 110 -17.27 12.74 22.54
C LYS A 110 -15.92 12.02 22.53
N LEU A 111 -15.05 12.43 23.46
CA LEU A 111 -13.67 11.94 23.66
C LEU A 111 -13.67 10.56 24.33
N VAL A 112 -12.72 9.70 23.95
CA VAL A 112 -12.74 8.25 24.25
C VAL A 112 -11.67 7.89 25.29
N LEU A 113 -12.12 7.42 26.46
CA LEU A 113 -11.36 6.66 27.46
C LEU A 113 -12.30 5.90 28.41
N ASP A 114 -13.57 6.31 28.50
CA ASP A 114 -14.64 5.64 29.26
C ASP A 114 -15.01 4.25 28.72
N LYS A 115 -14.46 3.83 27.57
CA LYS A 115 -14.77 2.53 26.95
C LYS A 115 -13.67 1.49 27.04
N SER A 116 -12.38 1.84 27.02
CA SER A 116 -11.31 0.81 26.89
C SER A 116 -11.17 -0.06 28.15
N ILE A 117 -11.29 0.53 29.35
CA ILE A 117 -11.27 -0.19 30.62
C ILE A 117 -12.44 -1.20 30.71
N PRO A 118 -13.73 -0.79 30.52
CA PRO A 118 -14.84 -1.74 30.47
C PRO A 118 -14.73 -2.74 29.31
N GLN A 119 -14.17 -2.34 28.16
CA GLN A 119 -14.00 -3.21 26.99
C GLN A 119 -13.10 -4.40 27.31
N ILE A 120 -12.04 -4.21 28.10
CA ILE A 120 -11.18 -5.32 28.57
C ILE A 120 -11.61 -5.88 29.93
N GLN A 121 -12.73 -5.43 30.50
CA GLN A 121 -13.27 -5.86 31.80
C GLN A 121 -12.32 -5.65 33.01
N ALA A 122 -11.40 -4.67 32.94
CA ALA A 122 -10.47 -4.41 34.05
C ALA A 122 -11.17 -3.85 35.29
N ASP A 123 -12.27 -3.11 35.11
CA ASP A 123 -13.12 -2.60 36.17
C ASP A 123 -13.66 -3.70 37.09
N LYS A 124 -14.03 -4.85 36.53
CA LYS A 124 -14.49 -6.02 37.30
C LYS A 124 -13.40 -6.67 38.14
N VAL A 125 -12.13 -6.54 37.73
CA VAL A 125 -10.99 -7.02 38.53
C VAL A 125 -10.80 -6.11 39.74
N TRP A 126 -10.99 -4.79 39.58
CA TRP A 126 -10.93 -3.83 40.68
C TRP A 126 -12.03 -4.07 41.73
N GLU A 127 -13.21 -4.55 41.32
CA GLU A 127 -14.26 -4.95 42.27
C GLU A 127 -13.83 -6.10 43.19
N ALA A 128 -12.87 -6.93 42.75
CA ALA A 128 -12.22 -7.96 43.57
C ALA A 128 -11.10 -7.42 44.48
N GLY A 129 -10.83 -6.10 44.43
CA GLY A 129 -9.79 -5.44 45.23
C GLY A 129 -8.38 -5.59 44.68
N ILE A 130 -8.24 -6.03 43.42
CA ILE A 130 -6.97 -6.17 42.71
C ILE A 130 -6.81 -4.97 41.79
N THR A 131 -5.72 -4.22 41.96
CA THR A 131 -5.52 -2.88 41.38
C THR A 131 -4.13 -2.65 40.78
N GLY A 132 -3.28 -3.69 40.82
CA GLY A 132 -1.88 -3.67 40.40
C GLY A 132 -0.89 -3.46 41.54
N LYS A 133 -1.35 -3.56 42.79
CA LYS A 133 -0.60 -3.07 43.94
C LYS A 133 0.67 -3.86 44.23
N ASN A 134 1.78 -3.16 44.49
CA ASN A 134 3.11 -3.70 44.73
C ASN A 134 3.65 -4.55 43.55
N VAL A 135 3.23 -4.22 42.33
CA VAL A 135 3.77 -4.82 41.11
C VAL A 135 4.62 -3.79 40.38
N ASP A 136 5.89 -4.14 40.16
CA ASP A 136 6.88 -3.26 39.54
C ASP A 136 6.80 -3.34 38.00
N VAL A 137 6.41 -2.23 37.35
CA VAL A 137 6.23 -2.15 35.89
C VAL A 137 7.20 -1.15 35.26
N ALA A 138 8.18 -1.64 34.50
CA ALA A 138 9.12 -0.83 33.75
C ALA A 138 8.56 -0.41 32.38
N VAL A 139 8.50 0.90 32.14
CA VAL A 139 8.08 1.50 30.87
C VAL A 139 9.32 1.94 30.12
N LEU A 140 9.66 1.21 29.05
CA LEU A 140 10.80 1.53 28.18
C LEU A 140 10.30 2.39 27.02
N ASP A 141 10.47 3.71 27.13
CA ASP A 141 9.84 4.66 26.22
C ASP A 141 10.59 6.02 26.18
N THR A 142 9.89 7.12 25.89
CA THR A 142 10.43 8.49 25.79
C THR A 142 10.67 9.19 27.12
N GLY A 143 10.46 8.51 28.25
CA GLY A 143 10.43 9.08 29.58
C GLY A 143 9.00 9.09 30.15
N ILE A 144 8.85 9.44 31.42
CA ILE A 144 7.57 9.73 32.08
C ILE A 144 7.69 11.11 32.70
N HIS A 145 6.70 11.97 32.48
CA HIS A 145 6.63 13.27 33.12
C HIS A 145 6.45 13.13 34.64
N ASP A 146 7.50 13.47 35.38
CA ASP A 146 7.65 13.22 36.82
C ASP A 146 6.71 14.07 37.69
N GLU A 147 6.34 15.27 37.22
CA GLU A 147 5.40 16.17 37.89
C GLU A 147 3.91 15.87 37.59
N HIS A 148 3.60 14.84 36.79
CA HIS A 148 2.22 14.53 36.43
C HIS A 148 1.39 14.12 37.66
N PRO A 149 0.31 14.83 38.02
CA PRO A 149 -0.40 14.63 39.29
C PRO A 149 -1.08 13.26 39.42
N SER A 150 -1.30 12.58 38.30
CA SER A 150 -1.92 11.26 38.24
C SER A 150 -0.93 10.10 38.17
N LEU A 151 0.39 10.34 38.17
CA LEU A 151 1.42 9.31 38.05
C LEU A 151 2.36 9.33 39.26
N THR A 152 2.97 8.19 39.56
CA THR A 152 4.01 8.08 40.58
C THR A 152 5.10 7.16 40.04
N ILE A 153 6.35 7.61 40.11
CA ILE A 153 7.52 6.91 39.58
C ILE A 153 8.36 6.44 40.76
N GLU A 154 8.64 5.14 40.82
CA GLU A 154 9.42 4.53 41.90
C GLU A 154 10.92 4.51 41.56
N LYS A 155 11.26 4.23 40.30
CA LYS A 155 12.64 4.23 39.81
C LYS A 155 12.73 4.86 38.43
N GLU A 156 13.87 5.45 38.11
CA GLU A 156 14.09 6.05 36.80
C GLU A 156 15.53 5.93 36.31
N VAL A 157 15.69 5.88 34.99
CA VAL A 157 16.99 5.91 34.32
C VAL A 157 16.85 6.50 32.91
N ASP A 158 17.89 7.19 32.45
CA ASP A 158 17.99 7.74 31.10
C ASP A 158 19.21 7.17 30.36
N TYR A 159 18.97 6.66 29.15
CA TYR A 159 20.00 6.19 28.23
C TYR A 159 20.19 7.08 27.00
N THR A 160 19.39 8.13 26.84
CA THR A 160 19.46 9.06 25.70
C THR A 160 20.34 10.27 25.98
N GLY A 161 20.62 10.56 27.25
CA GLY A 161 21.42 11.71 27.69
C GLY A 161 20.64 13.03 27.72
N GLU A 162 19.32 12.95 27.79
CA GLU A 162 18.41 14.11 27.80
C GLU A 162 17.78 14.38 29.19
N GLY A 163 18.08 13.54 30.19
CA GLY A 163 17.37 13.50 31.48
C GLY A 163 16.14 12.58 31.40
N THR A 164 15.58 12.22 32.56
CA THR A 164 14.50 11.21 32.66
C THR A 164 13.11 11.73 32.30
N ASP A 165 12.90 13.06 32.32
CA ASP A 165 11.63 13.70 31.99
C ASP A 165 11.20 13.47 30.53
N ASP A 166 9.89 13.45 30.31
CA ASP A 166 9.31 13.12 29.00
C ASP A 166 9.15 14.36 28.11
N LEU A 167 10.15 14.60 27.28
CA LEU A 167 10.13 15.69 26.31
C LEU A 167 9.24 15.40 25.09
N ASN A 168 8.80 14.15 24.89
CA ASN A 168 7.98 13.75 23.75
C ASN A 168 6.48 13.70 24.08
N GLY A 169 6.12 13.02 25.17
CA GLY A 169 4.77 12.80 25.67
C GLY A 169 4.27 11.37 25.51
N HIS A 170 4.90 10.58 24.63
CA HIS A 170 4.47 9.21 24.35
C HIS A 170 4.60 8.29 25.57
N GLY A 171 5.76 8.28 26.24
CA GLY A 171 5.98 7.46 27.43
C GLY A 171 5.07 7.85 28.60
N THR A 172 4.81 9.13 28.81
CA THR A 172 3.81 9.60 29.79
C THR A 172 2.42 9.07 29.47
N HIS A 173 2.04 9.03 28.20
CA HIS A 173 0.75 8.49 27.76
C HIS A 173 0.66 6.98 27.97
N VAL A 174 1.72 6.24 27.66
CA VAL A 174 1.82 4.78 27.88
C VAL A 174 1.73 4.47 29.37
N ALA A 175 2.47 5.20 30.22
CA ALA A 175 2.45 5.06 31.66
C ALA A 175 1.05 5.29 32.26
N GLY A 176 0.30 6.28 31.77
CA GLY A 176 -1.06 6.54 32.22
C GLY A 176 -2.05 5.43 31.93
N ILE A 177 -1.92 4.74 30.80
CA ILE A 177 -2.78 3.58 30.48
C ILE A 177 -2.54 2.45 31.48
N ILE A 178 -1.30 2.31 31.97
CA ILE A 178 -0.96 1.32 32.99
C ILE A 178 -1.47 1.79 34.35
N ALA A 179 -0.99 2.94 34.85
CA ALA A 179 -1.07 3.26 36.27
C ALA A 179 -1.58 4.68 36.60
N SER A 180 -2.32 5.34 35.71
CA SER A 180 -2.93 6.64 36.06
C SER A 180 -3.91 6.50 37.24
N THR A 181 -3.72 7.31 38.27
CA THR A 181 -4.59 7.38 39.45
C THR A 181 -5.80 8.30 39.26
N ASP A 182 -5.93 8.94 38.08
CA ASP A 182 -7.07 9.81 37.77
C ASP A 182 -8.40 9.07 37.94
N SER A 183 -9.47 9.79 38.28
CA SER A 183 -10.79 9.18 38.49
C SER A 183 -11.53 8.90 37.18
N THR A 184 -11.27 9.67 36.13
CA THR A 184 -11.90 9.53 34.81
C THR A 184 -11.02 8.72 33.87
N TYR A 185 -9.73 8.99 33.90
CA TYR A 185 -8.73 8.42 33.01
C TYR A 185 -7.79 7.51 33.79
N ARG A 186 -8.40 6.58 34.53
CA ARG A 186 -7.75 5.61 35.41
C ARG A 186 -7.01 4.55 34.58
N GLY A 187 -5.78 4.25 34.97
CA GLY A 187 -4.99 3.16 34.38
C GLY A 187 -5.56 1.79 34.74
N VAL A 188 -5.23 0.78 33.94
CA VAL A 188 -5.66 -0.61 34.13
C VAL A 188 -5.22 -1.16 35.51
N ALA A 189 -3.99 -0.84 35.92
CA ALA A 189 -3.34 -1.23 37.15
C ALA A 189 -2.89 0.05 37.91
N TYR A 190 -3.88 0.85 38.34
CA TYR A 190 -3.66 2.20 38.89
C TYR A 190 -2.90 2.28 40.21
N ASP A 191 -2.63 1.16 40.89
CA ASP A 191 -1.77 1.09 42.08
C ASP A 191 -0.40 0.41 41.78
N ALA A 192 -0.05 0.18 40.51
CA ALA A 192 1.24 -0.38 40.12
C ALA A 192 2.40 0.63 40.26
N ASP A 193 3.58 0.12 40.60
CA ASP A 193 4.79 0.92 40.80
C ASP A 193 5.53 1.07 39.48
N LEU A 194 5.57 2.30 38.93
CA LEU A 194 6.17 2.55 37.62
C LEU A 194 7.68 2.76 37.70
N PHE A 195 8.44 2.08 36.83
CA PHE A 195 9.82 2.47 36.53
C PHE A 195 9.88 3.21 35.19
N ASN A 196 10.43 4.42 35.22
CA ASN A 196 10.66 5.25 34.05
C ASN A 196 12.01 4.90 33.39
N VAL A 197 11.99 4.16 32.28
CA VAL A 197 13.21 3.71 31.58
C VAL A 197 13.29 4.42 30.23
N LYS A 198 13.91 5.59 30.20
CA LYS A 198 14.00 6.39 28.98
C LYS A 198 15.05 5.83 28.03
N VAL A 199 14.59 5.27 26.92
CA VAL A 199 15.40 4.70 25.83
C VAL A 199 15.13 5.37 24.49
N LEU A 200 14.11 6.23 24.42
CA LEU A 200 13.77 7.05 23.26
C LEU A 200 13.93 8.54 23.60
N ASN A 201 14.52 9.29 22.68
CA ASN A 201 14.78 10.72 22.83
C ASN A 201 13.49 11.55 22.64
N LYS A 202 13.60 12.87 22.77
CA LYS A 202 12.48 13.83 22.59
C LYS A 202 11.75 13.71 21.26
N ASP A 203 12.40 13.21 20.21
CA ASP A 203 11.85 13.02 18.87
C ASP A 203 11.19 11.63 18.71
N GLY A 204 11.14 10.83 19.79
CA GLY A 204 10.54 9.49 19.79
C GLY A 204 11.44 8.41 19.17
N SER A 205 12.74 8.70 19.02
CA SER A 205 13.72 7.80 18.38
C SER A 205 14.77 7.32 19.38
N GLY A 206 15.29 6.11 19.21
CA GLY A 206 16.36 5.58 20.07
C GLY A 206 17.10 4.44 19.41
N TYR A 207 18.27 4.07 19.95
CA TYR A 207 19.04 2.96 19.42
C TYR A 207 18.62 1.63 20.06
N GLY A 208 18.66 0.54 19.30
CA GLY A 208 18.46 -0.80 19.84
C GLY A 208 19.42 -1.15 20.99
N SER A 209 20.63 -0.56 21.01
CA SER A 209 21.56 -0.68 22.14
C SER A 209 20.99 -0.12 23.45
N ASP A 210 20.28 1.00 23.37
CA ASP A 210 19.73 1.70 24.53
C ASP A 210 18.50 0.95 25.03
N VAL A 211 17.68 0.41 24.11
CA VAL A 211 16.58 -0.50 24.44
C VAL A 211 17.10 -1.74 25.17
N ILE A 212 18.14 -2.42 24.65
CA ILE A 212 18.74 -3.58 25.31
C ILE A 212 19.28 -3.20 26.70
N LYS A 213 19.92 -2.03 26.82
CA LYS A 213 20.42 -1.54 28.11
C LYS A 213 19.29 -1.26 29.10
N GLY A 214 18.17 -0.71 28.63
CA GLY A 214 16.94 -0.52 29.40
C GLY A 214 16.34 -1.84 29.87
N ILE A 215 16.33 -2.89 29.02
CA ILE A 215 15.87 -4.23 29.40
C ILE A 215 16.76 -4.79 30.51
N GLU A 216 18.09 -4.73 30.34
CA GLU A 216 19.04 -5.17 31.38
C GLU A 216 18.82 -4.45 32.71
N TRP A 217 18.70 -3.12 32.67
CA TRP A 217 18.48 -2.32 33.86
C TRP A 217 17.17 -2.67 34.55
N SER A 218 16.09 -2.87 33.79
CA SER A 218 14.77 -3.21 34.35
C SER A 218 14.81 -4.54 35.11
N VAL A 219 15.43 -5.55 34.50
CA VAL A 219 15.67 -6.86 35.13
C VAL A 219 16.52 -6.72 36.39
N ASP A 220 17.64 -5.99 36.32
CA ASP A 220 18.58 -5.85 37.43
C ASP A 220 18.00 -5.01 38.60
N ASN A 221 16.98 -4.19 38.32
CA ASN A 221 16.26 -3.38 39.31
C ASN A 221 14.94 -4.00 39.77
N GLY A 222 14.66 -5.24 39.39
CA GLY A 222 13.56 -6.03 39.94
C GLY A 222 12.20 -5.80 39.29
N ALA A 223 12.14 -5.25 38.08
CA ALA A 223 10.87 -5.12 37.36
C ALA A 223 10.25 -6.51 37.12
N GLU A 224 8.96 -6.66 37.42
CA GLU A 224 8.20 -7.88 37.13
C GLU A 224 7.61 -7.83 35.72
N ILE A 225 7.32 -6.63 35.23
CA ILE A 225 6.82 -6.39 33.87
C ILE A 225 7.70 -5.36 33.15
N ILE A 226 7.99 -5.61 31.88
CA ILE A 226 8.60 -4.66 30.94
C ILE A 226 7.59 -4.37 29.83
N SER A 227 7.18 -3.11 29.70
CA SER A 227 6.27 -2.62 28.66
C SER A 227 7.04 -1.85 27.59
N MET A 228 6.98 -2.31 26.34
CA MET A 228 7.70 -1.72 25.20
C MET A 228 6.75 -1.33 24.07
N SER A 229 6.34 -0.07 24.07
CA SER A 229 5.48 0.53 23.05
C SER A 229 6.28 1.10 21.87
N LEU A 230 7.27 0.35 21.42
CA LEU A 230 8.27 0.72 20.41
C LEU A 230 8.52 -0.45 19.45
N GLY A 231 9.17 -0.17 18.32
CA GLY A 231 9.65 -1.22 17.43
C GLY A 231 10.52 -0.71 16.30
N ALA A 232 11.19 -1.65 15.62
CA ALA A 232 12.03 -1.41 14.46
C ALA A 232 11.78 -2.49 13.41
N GLU A 233 11.71 -2.10 12.14
CA GLU A 233 11.69 -3.05 11.03
C GLU A 233 13.05 -3.76 10.96
N VAL A 234 13.02 -5.10 10.95
CA VAL A 234 14.20 -5.96 10.82
C VAL A 234 13.88 -7.06 9.82
N ASP A 235 14.85 -7.44 8.99
CA ASP A 235 14.73 -8.54 8.02
C ASP A 235 15.91 -9.51 8.24
N PRO A 236 15.65 -10.78 8.63
CA PRO A 236 14.35 -11.35 8.96
C PRO A 236 13.86 -10.94 10.36
N CYS A 237 12.55 -10.75 10.52
CA CYS A 237 11.85 -10.69 11.80
C CYS A 237 11.46 -12.10 12.27
N ASP A 238 12.46 -12.94 12.50
CA ASP A 238 12.33 -14.32 12.99
C ASP A 238 12.69 -14.46 14.49
N GLY A 239 12.86 -13.32 15.18
CA GLY A 239 13.26 -13.26 16.59
C GLY A 239 14.75 -13.53 16.85
N THR A 240 15.58 -13.61 15.82
CA THR A 240 17.04 -13.74 15.97
C THR A 240 17.77 -12.40 16.14
N ASP A 241 17.08 -11.27 15.98
CA ASP A 241 17.66 -9.96 16.22
C ASP A 241 18.02 -9.74 17.70
N ALA A 242 18.93 -8.79 17.94
CA ALA A 242 19.51 -8.58 19.27
C ALA A 242 18.48 -8.14 20.31
N ILE A 243 17.47 -7.35 19.92
CA ILE A 243 16.44 -6.85 20.84
C ILE A 243 15.49 -8.01 21.19
N SER A 244 15.04 -8.79 20.21
CA SER A 244 14.23 -10.00 20.45
C SER A 244 14.95 -11.01 21.36
N GLN A 245 16.26 -11.24 21.15
CA GLN A 245 17.04 -12.09 22.05
C GLN A 245 17.14 -11.53 23.47
N ALA A 246 17.23 -10.21 23.63
CA ALA A 246 17.22 -9.56 24.94
C ALA A 246 15.87 -9.72 25.65
N VAL A 247 14.76 -9.57 24.90
CA VAL A 247 13.41 -9.88 25.39
C VAL A 247 13.31 -11.31 25.87
N ASP A 248 13.67 -12.28 25.04
CA ASP A 248 13.59 -13.70 25.40
C ASP A 248 14.43 -14.02 26.64
N LYS A 249 15.59 -13.37 26.80
CA LYS A 249 16.43 -13.50 28.01
C LYS A 249 15.81 -12.87 29.25
N ALA A 250 15.14 -11.72 29.13
CA ALA A 250 14.40 -11.11 30.24
C ALA A 250 13.24 -12.02 30.69
N VAL A 251 12.49 -12.58 29.73
CA VAL A 251 11.44 -13.56 30.02
C VAL A 251 11.98 -14.79 30.73
N ASN A 252 13.11 -15.33 30.29
CA ASN A 252 13.78 -16.46 30.96
C ASN A 252 14.27 -16.14 32.39
N LYS A 253 14.44 -14.86 32.72
CA LYS A 253 14.78 -14.41 34.08
C LYS A 253 13.55 -14.17 34.96
N GLY A 254 12.35 -14.43 34.46
CA GLY A 254 11.10 -14.32 35.21
C GLY A 254 10.33 -13.02 35.00
N VAL A 255 10.75 -12.17 34.06
CA VAL A 255 10.08 -10.89 33.78
C VAL A 255 9.06 -11.05 32.66
N VAL A 256 7.82 -10.61 32.85
CA VAL A 256 6.82 -10.55 31.78
C VAL A 256 7.21 -9.42 30.83
N VAL A 257 7.33 -9.69 29.53
CA VAL A 257 7.67 -8.66 28.54
C VAL A 257 6.53 -8.51 27.54
N VAL A 258 5.96 -7.30 27.46
CA VAL A 258 4.83 -6.96 26.59
C VAL A 258 5.30 -5.95 25.54
N VAL A 259 5.01 -6.22 24.26
CA VAL A 259 5.59 -5.51 23.13
C VAL A 259 4.52 -5.16 22.09
N ALA A 260 4.62 -3.98 21.51
CA ALA A 260 3.80 -3.58 20.38
C ALA A 260 4.03 -4.47 19.14
N ALA A 261 2.96 -4.82 18.40
CA ALA A 261 3.08 -5.57 17.15
C ALA A 261 3.68 -4.74 16.00
N GLY A 262 3.46 -3.43 16.01
CA GLY A 262 3.79 -2.52 14.92
C GLY A 262 2.54 -1.93 14.26
N ASN A 263 2.73 -0.87 13.48
CA ASN A 263 1.66 -0.13 12.81
C ASN A 263 1.77 -0.20 11.26
N SER A 264 2.34 -1.29 10.73
CA SER A 264 2.65 -1.46 9.31
C SER A 264 1.69 -2.42 8.57
N GLY A 265 0.54 -2.76 9.16
CA GLY A 265 -0.50 -3.54 8.49
C GLY A 265 -1.11 -2.80 7.27
N PRO A 266 -2.02 -3.43 6.49
CA PRO A 266 -2.74 -4.67 6.78
C PRO A 266 -2.09 -5.93 6.18
N ASP A 267 -0.94 -5.79 5.53
CA ASP A 267 -0.27 -6.91 4.88
C ASP A 267 0.26 -7.91 5.94
N ALA A 268 0.33 -9.17 5.54
CA ALA A 268 0.97 -10.22 6.36
C ALA A 268 2.48 -9.99 6.44
N GLY A 269 3.12 -10.46 7.53
CA GLY A 269 4.57 -10.32 7.71
C GLY A 269 5.01 -8.91 8.09
N THR A 270 4.13 -8.14 8.76
CA THR A 270 4.37 -6.74 9.12
C THR A 270 4.70 -6.53 10.59
N ILE A 271 4.91 -7.63 11.34
CA ILE A 271 5.38 -7.59 12.74
C ILE A 271 6.81 -7.03 12.77
N THR A 272 7.08 -6.12 13.70
CA THR A 272 8.40 -5.51 13.88
C THR A 272 9.16 -6.13 15.06
N SER A 273 10.47 -5.91 15.16
CA SER A 273 11.23 -6.23 16.38
C SER A 273 10.94 -5.18 17.45
N PRO A 274 10.76 -5.55 18.74
CA PRO A 274 10.91 -6.89 19.30
C PRO A 274 9.62 -7.73 19.33
N GLY A 275 8.57 -7.31 18.61
CA GLY A 275 7.30 -8.03 18.47
C GLY A 275 7.45 -9.42 17.83
N CYS A 276 8.51 -9.68 17.07
CA CYS A 276 8.84 -11.02 16.59
C CYS A 276 9.65 -11.88 17.58
N SER A 277 9.91 -11.43 18.80
CA SER A 277 10.49 -12.29 19.87
C SER A 277 9.63 -13.54 20.13
N LYS A 278 10.26 -14.63 20.58
CA LYS A 278 9.58 -15.92 20.75
C LYS A 278 8.75 -15.94 22.03
N LYS A 279 9.27 -15.33 23.10
CA LYS A 279 8.69 -15.40 24.44
C LYS A 279 7.88 -14.17 24.80
N GLY A 280 8.23 -12.99 24.28
CA GLY A 280 7.47 -11.75 24.52
C GLY A 280 5.99 -11.87 24.11
N ILE A 281 5.13 -11.12 24.80
CA ILE A 281 3.69 -11.00 24.50
C ILE A 281 3.53 -9.86 23.49
N THR A 282 3.22 -10.20 22.24
CA THR A 282 3.08 -9.19 21.18
C THR A 282 1.63 -8.77 21.04
N VAL A 283 1.37 -7.46 21.05
CA VAL A 283 0.02 -6.92 21.16
C VAL A 283 -0.36 -6.11 19.92
N GLY A 284 -1.41 -6.54 19.23
CA GLY A 284 -2.06 -5.77 18.16
C GLY A 284 -3.17 -4.86 18.70
N ALA A 285 -3.79 -4.06 17.82
CA ALA A 285 -4.80 -3.09 18.20
C ALA A 285 -6.22 -3.49 17.81
N VAL A 286 -7.20 -3.03 18.59
CA VAL A 286 -8.63 -2.95 18.20
C VAL A 286 -9.21 -1.57 18.53
N ASP A 287 -10.26 -1.20 17.81
CA ASP A 287 -11.11 -0.06 18.15
C ASP A 287 -12.17 -0.41 19.21
N GLU A 288 -13.02 0.55 19.56
CA GLU A 288 -14.10 0.39 20.54
C GLU A 288 -15.20 -0.62 20.13
N ASN A 289 -15.22 -1.04 18.86
CA ASN A 289 -16.17 -2.00 18.30
C ASN A 289 -15.51 -3.35 17.98
N ASP A 290 -14.30 -3.59 18.52
CA ASP A 290 -13.49 -4.79 18.27
C ASP A 290 -13.04 -4.98 16.81
N ASN A 291 -13.02 -3.90 16.01
CA ASN A 291 -12.39 -3.98 14.70
C ASN A 291 -10.88 -3.81 14.83
N VAL A 292 -10.12 -4.72 14.21
CA VAL A 292 -8.66 -4.56 14.06
C VAL A 292 -8.40 -3.52 12.97
N PRO A 293 -7.83 -2.34 13.30
CA PRO A 293 -7.58 -1.29 12.31
C PRO A 293 -6.55 -1.76 11.29
N SER A 294 -6.65 -1.26 10.06
CA SER A 294 -5.80 -1.72 8.94
C SER A 294 -4.32 -1.57 9.23
N TRP A 295 -3.92 -0.54 9.99
CA TRP A 295 -2.53 -0.30 10.33
C TRP A 295 -1.97 -1.26 11.39
N SER A 296 -2.79 -1.98 12.17
CA SER A 296 -2.26 -2.93 13.16
C SER A 296 -1.48 -4.03 12.43
N SER A 297 -0.19 -4.17 12.75
CA SER A 297 0.68 -5.17 12.14
C SER A 297 0.18 -6.58 12.35
N ARG A 298 0.48 -7.44 11.38
CA ARG A 298 -0.03 -8.81 11.27
C ARG A 298 1.11 -9.77 10.98
N GLY A 299 1.00 -10.94 11.57
CA GLY A 299 1.91 -12.04 11.28
C GLY A 299 1.66 -12.68 9.90
N PRO A 300 2.21 -13.87 9.67
CA PRO A 300 3.14 -14.54 10.57
C PRO A 300 4.47 -13.78 10.67
N THR A 301 5.32 -14.14 11.64
CA THR A 301 6.75 -13.77 11.58
C THR A 301 7.44 -14.46 10.41
N ASP A 302 8.67 -14.06 10.06
CA ASP A 302 9.38 -14.64 8.91
C ASP A 302 9.71 -16.14 9.09
N ASP A 303 9.75 -16.64 10.32
CA ASP A 303 9.84 -18.07 10.66
C ASP A 303 8.48 -18.78 10.82
N GLY A 304 7.37 -18.12 10.43
CA GLY A 304 6.04 -18.71 10.35
C GLY A 304 5.26 -18.76 11.68
N ARG A 305 5.71 -18.09 12.75
CA ARG A 305 4.97 -18.06 14.02
C ARG A 305 3.80 -17.10 13.93
N VAL A 306 2.69 -17.49 14.55
CA VAL A 306 1.52 -16.62 14.71
C VAL A 306 1.85 -15.45 15.63
N LYS A 307 1.65 -14.24 15.12
CA LYS A 307 1.74 -12.96 15.82
C LYS A 307 0.69 -12.00 15.22
N PRO A 308 0.14 -11.03 15.97
CA PRO A 308 0.35 -10.80 17.39
C PRO A 308 -0.13 -11.97 18.26
N ASP A 309 0.24 -12.01 19.54
CA ASP A 309 -0.27 -13.04 20.46
C ASP A 309 -1.73 -12.82 20.82
N LEU A 310 -2.14 -11.55 20.91
CA LEU A 310 -3.50 -11.10 21.22
C LEU A 310 -3.65 -9.61 20.84
N VAL A 311 -4.87 -9.07 20.92
CA VAL A 311 -5.15 -7.65 20.65
C VAL A 311 -5.73 -6.94 21.88
N ALA A 312 -5.58 -5.62 21.92
CA ALA A 312 -6.15 -4.77 22.98
C ALA A 312 -6.53 -3.38 22.45
N PRO A 313 -7.35 -2.59 23.18
CA PRO A 313 -7.78 -1.27 22.73
C PRO A 313 -6.60 -0.37 22.36
N GLY A 314 -6.60 0.13 21.13
CA GLY A 314 -5.50 0.94 20.57
C GLY A 314 -5.96 2.09 19.68
N VAL A 315 -7.27 2.35 19.57
CA VAL A 315 -7.82 3.43 18.75
C VAL A 315 -8.51 4.46 19.65
N GLY A 316 -8.14 5.73 19.50
CA GLY A 316 -8.73 6.85 20.23
C GLY A 316 -8.46 6.82 21.73
N ILE A 317 -7.43 6.13 22.20
CA ILE A 317 -7.14 5.98 23.64
C ILE A 317 -6.67 7.31 24.20
N THR A 318 -7.45 7.91 25.09
CA THR A 318 -6.99 9.04 25.90
C THR A 318 -6.05 8.54 27.01
N SER A 319 -5.11 9.35 27.48
CA SER A 319 -4.27 9.07 28.66
C SER A 319 -3.52 10.33 29.08
N THR A 320 -2.74 10.25 30.16
CA THR A 320 -1.88 11.33 30.67
C THR A 320 -0.91 11.86 29.60
N TRP A 321 -0.55 13.14 29.70
CA TRP A 321 0.31 13.82 28.72
C TRP A 321 1.32 14.72 29.44
N LYS A 322 2.47 14.98 28.80
CA LYS A 322 3.64 15.67 29.38
C LYS A 322 3.44 17.10 29.91
N ASP A 323 2.27 17.69 29.73
CA ASP A 323 1.93 19.05 30.19
C ASP A 323 0.85 19.03 31.28
N ASN A 324 0.81 17.95 32.07
CA ASN A 324 -0.18 17.70 33.13
C ASN A 324 -1.62 17.63 32.62
N SER A 325 -1.79 17.31 31.34
CA SER A 325 -3.08 17.16 30.68
C SER A 325 -3.33 15.72 30.24
N PHE A 326 -4.41 15.53 29.47
CA PHE A 326 -4.73 14.25 28.86
C PHE A 326 -4.87 14.42 27.35
N LYS A 327 -4.40 13.43 26.59
CA LYS A 327 -4.40 13.45 25.12
C LYS A 327 -4.89 12.11 24.58
N SER A 328 -5.56 12.12 23.43
CA SER A 328 -6.02 10.91 22.72
C SER A 328 -5.04 10.54 21.60
N LEU A 329 -4.60 9.28 21.59
CA LEU A 329 -3.69 8.69 20.61
C LEU A 329 -4.23 7.37 20.04
N SER A 330 -3.60 6.89 18.97
CA SER A 330 -3.90 5.59 18.37
C SER A 330 -2.62 4.90 17.92
N GLY A 331 -2.56 3.59 18.11
CA GLY A 331 -1.44 2.73 17.75
C GLY A 331 -1.38 1.47 18.61
N THR A 332 -0.64 0.45 18.17
CA THR A 332 -0.34 -0.73 19.00
C THR A 332 0.44 -0.36 20.27
N SER A 333 1.09 0.81 20.26
CA SER A 333 1.70 1.46 21.42
C SER A 333 0.72 1.78 22.55
N MET A 334 -0.58 1.97 22.26
CA MET A 334 -1.62 2.16 23.27
C MET A 334 -2.25 0.83 23.70
N SER A 335 -2.27 -0.18 22.82
CA SER A 335 -2.72 -1.54 23.15
C SER A 335 -1.78 -2.26 24.12
N THR A 336 -0.47 -2.09 23.91
CA THR A 336 0.59 -2.70 24.73
C THR A 336 0.43 -2.42 26.23
N PRO A 337 0.31 -1.16 26.70
CA PRO A 337 0.16 -0.86 28.13
C PRO A 337 -1.16 -1.34 28.72
N HIS A 338 -2.24 -1.54 27.93
CA HIS A 338 -3.44 -2.19 28.46
C HIS A 338 -3.10 -3.62 28.92
N VAL A 339 -2.39 -4.38 28.09
CA VAL A 339 -1.99 -5.76 28.41
C VAL A 339 -0.94 -5.80 29.53
N SER A 340 -0.01 -4.85 29.56
CA SER A 340 0.93 -4.70 30.68
C SER A 340 0.20 -4.47 32.00
N GLY A 341 -0.84 -3.63 32.01
CA GLY A 341 -1.68 -3.43 33.18
C GLY A 341 -2.46 -4.68 33.58
N VAL A 342 -3.03 -5.43 32.62
CA VAL A 342 -3.70 -6.71 32.95
C VAL A 342 -2.70 -7.70 33.55
N ALA A 343 -1.48 -7.80 33.00
CA ALA A 343 -0.44 -8.64 33.57
C ALA A 343 -0.11 -8.25 35.02
N ALA A 344 -0.12 -6.95 35.35
CA ALA A 344 0.10 -6.48 36.72
C ALA A 344 -1.04 -6.89 37.66
N LEU A 345 -2.30 -6.82 37.19
CA LEU A 345 -3.44 -7.33 37.96
C LEU A 345 -3.31 -8.85 38.22
N LEU A 346 -2.82 -9.63 37.25
CA LEU A 346 -2.62 -11.07 37.43
C LEU A 346 -1.49 -11.38 38.42
N LEU A 347 -0.39 -10.62 38.39
CA LEU A 347 0.74 -10.80 39.31
C LEU A 347 0.40 -10.37 40.74
N GLU A 348 -0.44 -9.36 40.94
CA GLU A 348 -0.98 -9.08 42.27
C GLU A 348 -1.85 -10.24 42.78
N ALA A 349 -2.68 -10.81 41.91
CA ALA A 349 -3.57 -11.92 42.27
C ALA A 349 -2.79 -13.21 42.62
N ASP A 350 -1.71 -13.50 41.91
CA ASP A 350 -0.78 -14.58 42.21
C ASP A 350 0.67 -14.18 41.86
N PRO A 351 1.45 -13.73 42.85
CA PRO A 351 2.85 -13.32 42.65
C PRO A 351 3.80 -14.46 42.28
N SER A 352 3.33 -15.72 42.29
CA SER A 352 4.15 -16.89 41.92
C SER A 352 4.09 -17.23 40.43
N LEU A 353 3.21 -16.57 39.66
CA LEU A 353 3.06 -16.77 38.23
C LEU A 353 4.37 -16.51 37.48
N LYS A 354 4.72 -17.44 36.60
CA LYS A 354 5.81 -17.27 35.66
C LYS A 354 5.32 -16.53 34.41
N PRO A 355 6.22 -15.89 33.66
CA PRO A 355 5.84 -15.18 32.44
C PRO A 355 5.07 -16.02 31.41
N ASP A 356 5.45 -17.29 31.23
CA ASP A 356 4.76 -18.19 30.31
C ASP A 356 3.32 -18.50 30.79
N GLU A 357 3.09 -18.55 32.11
CA GLU A 357 1.75 -18.78 32.71
C GLU A 357 0.88 -17.53 32.60
N VAL A 358 1.45 -16.33 32.76
CA VAL A 358 0.76 -15.05 32.49
C VAL A 358 0.34 -14.98 31.02
N LYS A 359 1.27 -15.29 30.11
CA LYS A 359 0.99 -15.31 28.66
C LYS A 359 -0.08 -16.34 28.30
N GLU A 360 -0.04 -17.53 28.88
CA GLU A 360 -1.05 -18.57 28.67
C GLU A 360 -2.43 -18.13 29.17
N ALA A 361 -2.51 -17.55 30.38
CA ALA A 361 -3.77 -17.05 30.93
C ALA A 361 -4.40 -16.00 30.01
N LEU A 362 -3.62 -14.98 29.62
CA LEU A 362 -4.09 -13.91 28.73
C LEU A 362 -4.59 -14.44 27.38
N LYS A 363 -3.89 -15.40 26.78
CA LYS A 363 -4.29 -15.98 25.48
C LYS A 363 -5.49 -16.91 25.60
N THR A 364 -5.54 -17.73 26.64
CA THR A 364 -6.61 -18.73 26.81
C THR A 364 -7.96 -18.08 27.09
N THR A 365 -7.97 -16.92 27.75
CA THR A 365 -9.19 -16.22 28.14
C THR A 365 -9.52 -15.04 27.24
N ALA A 366 -8.73 -14.80 26.20
CA ALA A 366 -9.01 -13.74 25.24
C ALA A 366 -10.36 -13.98 24.54
N LEU A 367 -11.08 -12.89 24.27
CA LEU A 367 -12.31 -12.93 23.49
C LEU A 367 -11.95 -13.08 22.01
N ASP A 368 -12.19 -14.27 21.46
CA ASP A 368 -12.06 -14.54 20.03
C ASP A 368 -13.04 -13.67 19.22
N LEU A 369 -12.49 -12.90 18.28
CA LEU A 369 -13.21 -11.97 17.41
C LEU A 369 -13.61 -12.61 16.06
N GLY A 370 -13.26 -13.88 15.82
CA GLY A 370 -13.56 -14.60 14.58
C GLY A 370 -12.74 -14.15 13.37
N LEU A 371 -11.56 -13.57 13.60
CA LEU A 371 -10.61 -13.11 12.59
C LEU A 371 -9.44 -14.10 12.40
N ASP A 372 -8.64 -13.88 11.37
CA ASP A 372 -7.41 -14.66 11.14
C ASP A 372 -6.45 -14.56 12.35
N GLU A 373 -5.82 -15.67 12.74
CA GLU A 373 -4.94 -15.72 13.92
C GLU A 373 -3.72 -14.79 13.78
N ASN A 374 -3.23 -14.53 12.57
CA ASN A 374 -2.16 -13.54 12.36
C ASN A 374 -2.67 -12.09 12.40
N THR A 375 -3.98 -11.88 12.51
CA THR A 375 -4.60 -10.56 12.66
C THR A 375 -4.98 -10.28 14.10
N GLN A 376 -5.63 -11.23 14.78
CA GLN A 376 -6.13 -11.04 16.14
C GLN A 376 -5.33 -11.77 17.23
N GLY A 377 -4.39 -12.65 16.86
CA GLY A 377 -3.79 -13.58 17.81
C GLY A 377 -4.86 -14.50 18.40
N ALA A 378 -4.87 -14.62 19.73
CA ALA A 378 -5.90 -15.36 20.46
C ALA A 378 -7.22 -14.58 20.63
N GLY A 379 -7.28 -13.31 20.21
CA GLY A 379 -8.44 -12.43 20.41
C GLY A 379 -8.14 -11.23 21.30
N ARG A 380 -9.18 -10.48 21.68
CA ARG A 380 -9.04 -9.31 22.55
C ARG A 380 -8.80 -9.73 24.00
N VAL A 381 -7.85 -9.12 24.69
CA VAL A 381 -7.62 -9.36 26.13
C VAL A 381 -8.91 -9.15 26.95
N ASP A 382 -9.13 -10.06 27.89
CA ASP A 382 -10.20 -10.00 28.89
C ASP A 382 -9.59 -10.15 30.28
N ALA A 383 -9.47 -9.05 31.01
CA ALA A 383 -8.81 -8.98 32.30
C ALA A 383 -9.54 -9.80 33.36
N TYR A 384 -10.87 -9.78 33.35
CA TYR A 384 -11.67 -10.47 34.33
C TYR A 384 -11.60 -11.98 34.16
N GLU A 385 -11.78 -12.47 32.92
CA GLU A 385 -11.66 -13.91 32.65
C GLU A 385 -10.24 -14.41 32.92
N ALA A 386 -9.20 -13.62 32.59
CA ALA A 386 -7.81 -13.96 32.92
C ALA A 386 -7.58 -14.04 34.45
N TYR A 387 -8.12 -13.08 35.21
CA TYR A 387 -8.06 -13.08 36.67
C TYR A 387 -8.76 -14.31 37.26
N ILE A 388 -9.96 -14.65 36.80
CA ILE A 388 -10.71 -15.83 37.26
C ILE A 388 -9.96 -17.12 36.91
N TYR A 389 -9.33 -17.20 35.73
CA TYR A 389 -8.52 -18.33 35.32
C TYR A 389 -7.35 -18.57 36.28
N VAL A 390 -6.60 -17.53 36.63
CA VAL A 390 -5.50 -17.58 37.61
C VAL A 390 -6.02 -17.93 39.02
N ALA A 391 -7.08 -17.26 39.47
CA ALA A 391 -7.66 -17.44 40.80
C ALA A 391 -8.30 -18.83 41.01
N ASN A 392 -8.61 -19.55 39.92
CA ASN A 392 -9.10 -20.93 39.95
C ASN A 392 -7.97 -21.95 39.74
N ALA A 393 -6.94 -21.64 38.94
CA ALA A 393 -5.77 -22.50 38.75
C ALA A 393 -4.97 -22.68 40.05
N THR A 394 -4.95 -21.69 40.93
CA THR A 394 -4.40 -21.80 42.29
C THR A 394 -5.15 -22.80 43.19
N LYS A 395 -6.33 -23.28 42.78
CA LYS A 395 -7.18 -24.19 43.57
C LYS A 395 -7.14 -25.66 43.13
N GLU A 396 -6.64 -26.02 41.95
CA GLU A 396 -6.57 -27.43 41.48
C GLU A 396 -5.37 -27.76 40.56
N PRO A 397 -4.80 -28.99 40.60
CA PRO A 397 -3.69 -29.41 39.73
C PRO A 397 -4.16 -29.84 38.31
N LYS A 398 -3.53 -29.31 37.25
CA LYS A 398 -3.87 -29.52 35.83
C LYS A 398 -3.32 -30.81 35.20
N ASN A 399 -4.10 -31.46 34.32
CA ASN A 399 -3.61 -32.43 33.29
C ASN A 399 -4.52 -32.45 32.02
N GLU A 400 -3.88 -32.26 30.85
CA GLU A 400 -4.08 -32.91 29.51
C GLU A 400 -5.23 -32.60 28.50
N THR A 401 -4.82 -31.94 27.39
CA THR A 401 -4.83 -32.28 25.92
C THR A 401 -6.04 -32.32 24.96
N GLU A 402 -5.71 -31.94 23.71
CA GLU A 402 -6.41 -31.68 22.43
C GLU A 402 -7.10 -32.87 21.69
N GLU A 403 -8.00 -32.60 20.71
CA GLU A 403 -7.81 -32.89 19.25
C GLU A 403 -9.08 -32.76 18.32
N ASN A 404 -8.82 -32.33 17.06
CA ASN A 404 -9.32 -32.81 15.73
C ASN A 404 -10.29 -32.00 14.79
N LYS A 405 -9.68 -31.36 13.76
CA LYS A 405 -9.68 -31.57 12.26
C LYS A 405 -10.95 -31.73 11.36
N THR A 406 -11.00 -30.77 10.39
CA THR A 406 -11.17 -30.79 8.89
C THR A 406 -12.32 -31.49 8.11
N LYS A 407 -12.74 -30.85 6.98
CA LYS A 407 -13.04 -31.49 5.66
C LYS A 407 -13.35 -30.50 4.50
N GLU A 408 -12.79 -30.78 3.32
CA GLU A 408 -13.06 -30.19 1.97
C GLU A 408 -13.70 -31.23 1.01
N THR A 409 -14.22 -30.80 -0.16
CA THR A 409 -14.29 -31.55 -1.46
C THR A 409 -14.63 -30.62 -2.67
N PRO A 410 -14.39 -31.01 -3.97
CA PRO A 410 -13.90 -30.14 -5.08
C PRO A 410 -14.80 -30.16 -6.37
N PRO A 411 -14.32 -29.96 -7.64
CA PRO A 411 -14.24 -28.68 -8.39
C PRO A 411 -15.01 -28.66 -9.75
N GLY A 412 -15.09 -27.49 -10.43
CA GLY A 412 -15.63 -27.37 -11.81
C GLY A 412 -15.15 -26.14 -12.62
N PHE A 413 -14.60 -26.42 -13.82
CA PHE A 413 -14.29 -25.55 -14.99
C PHE A 413 -13.45 -24.27 -14.80
N GLU A 414 -12.15 -24.40 -15.08
CA GLU A 414 -11.16 -23.32 -15.12
C GLU A 414 -11.27 -22.42 -16.38
N LYS A 415 -11.09 -21.11 -16.15
CA LYS A 415 -10.82 -20.09 -17.16
C LYS A 415 -9.47 -20.35 -17.81
N ARG A 416 -9.36 -20.13 -19.13
CA ARG A 416 -8.09 -20.18 -19.88
C ARG A 416 -7.02 -19.36 -19.14
N LYS A 417 -5.83 -19.95 -18.94
CA LYS A 417 -4.69 -19.29 -18.29
C LYS A 417 -4.32 -18.04 -19.07
N LYS A 418 -4.74 -16.88 -18.55
CA LYS A 418 -4.04 -15.60 -18.80
C LYS A 418 -2.58 -15.86 -18.39
N ILE A 419 -1.59 -15.39 -19.17
CA ILE A 419 -0.19 -15.45 -18.75
C ILE A 419 -0.15 -14.91 -17.31
N GLU A 420 0.17 -15.77 -16.34
CA GLU A 420 0.13 -15.35 -14.95
C GLU A 420 1.22 -14.31 -14.75
N LEU A 421 0.79 -13.07 -14.51
CA LEU A 421 1.68 -11.97 -14.16
C LEU A 421 2.56 -12.40 -12.96
N PRO A 422 3.89 -12.20 -13.02
CA PRO A 422 4.78 -12.26 -11.88
C PRO A 422 4.17 -11.36 -10.81
N PRO A 423 4.29 -11.73 -9.52
CA PRO A 423 3.69 -10.97 -8.43
C PRO A 423 3.97 -9.47 -8.51
N ALA A 424 5.17 -9.08 -8.99
CA ALA A 424 5.58 -7.70 -9.17
C ALA A 424 4.73 -6.89 -10.20
N PHE A 425 4.16 -7.53 -11.22
CA PHE A 425 3.31 -6.88 -12.23
C PHE A 425 1.81 -6.94 -11.93
N LYS A 426 1.39 -7.76 -10.94
CA LYS A 426 0.03 -7.75 -10.39
C LYS A 426 -0.19 -6.61 -9.40
N ARG A 427 0.89 -6.03 -8.87
CA ARG A 427 0.84 -4.91 -7.94
C ARG A 427 0.39 -3.66 -8.72
N GLY A 428 -0.87 -3.25 -8.53
CA GLY A 428 -1.28 -1.88 -8.87
C GLY A 428 -0.57 -0.89 -7.96
N LEU A 429 -0.80 0.41 -8.16
CA LEU A 429 -0.35 1.38 -7.16
C LEU A 429 -0.90 1.04 -5.77
N PRO A 430 -0.14 1.31 -4.71
CA PRO A 430 -0.64 1.21 -3.35
C PRO A 430 -1.87 2.11 -3.19
N ALA A 431 -2.72 1.79 -2.20
CA ALA A 431 -3.74 2.74 -1.78
C ALA A 431 -3.06 4.03 -1.30
N ALA A 432 -3.55 5.18 -1.74
CA ALA A 432 -2.94 6.47 -1.40
C ALA A 432 -2.96 6.77 0.13
N GLY A 433 -3.90 6.15 0.86
CA GLY A 433 -3.97 6.24 2.31
C GLY A 433 -4.27 7.65 2.79
N ILE A 434 -3.46 8.18 3.71
CA ILE A 434 -3.57 9.58 4.16
C ILE A 434 -3.01 10.50 3.06
N THR A 435 -3.84 11.41 2.56
CA THR A 435 -3.54 12.34 1.47
C THR A 435 -3.25 13.78 1.97
N PRO A 436 -2.63 14.68 1.16
CA PRO A 436 -2.19 16.01 1.60
C PRO A 436 -3.26 16.95 2.16
N ASP A 437 -4.51 16.71 1.80
CA ASP A 437 -5.66 17.43 2.32
C ASP A 437 -6.08 16.99 3.74
N SER A 438 -5.40 15.99 4.31
CA SER A 438 -5.57 15.52 5.68
C SER A 438 -4.59 16.21 6.64
N TRP A 439 -5.09 16.66 7.79
CA TRP A 439 -4.28 17.35 8.81
C TRP A 439 -3.21 16.46 9.47
N ILE A 440 -3.34 15.12 9.38
CA ILE A 440 -2.34 14.16 9.85
C ILE A 440 -1.33 13.75 8.77
N TYR A 441 -1.42 14.34 7.57
CA TYR A 441 -0.48 14.06 6.48
C TYR A 441 0.97 14.40 6.87
N GLY A 442 1.19 15.43 7.69
CA GLY A 442 2.51 15.76 8.23
C GLY A 442 3.16 14.62 9.04
N PHE A 443 2.36 13.78 9.71
CA PHE A 443 2.86 12.61 10.43
C PHE A 443 3.26 11.48 9.48
N LYS A 444 2.46 11.22 8.44
CA LYS A 444 2.83 10.30 7.37
C LYS A 444 4.18 10.68 6.76
N ARG A 445 4.36 11.96 6.41
CA ARG A 445 5.59 12.51 5.83
C ARG A 445 6.80 12.41 6.77
N PHE A 446 6.58 12.58 8.07
CA PHE A 446 7.63 12.40 9.09
C PHE A 446 8.12 10.95 9.15
N PHE A 447 7.21 9.97 9.15
CA PHE A 447 7.58 8.54 9.18
C PHE A 447 8.26 8.06 7.90
N GLU A 448 7.85 8.56 6.74
CA GLU A 448 8.54 8.26 5.47
C GLU A 448 9.98 8.80 5.47
N GLY A 449 10.19 9.98 6.07
CA GLY A 449 11.52 10.56 6.26
C GLY A 449 12.42 9.74 7.20
N ILE A 450 11.83 9.15 8.24
CA ILE A 450 12.53 8.25 9.18
C ILE A 450 12.92 6.95 8.48
N ASP A 451 11.96 6.28 7.84
CA ASP A 451 12.20 5.00 7.17
C ASP A 451 13.30 5.09 6.11
N LEU A 452 13.31 6.17 5.32
CA LEU A 452 14.35 6.41 4.31
C LEU A 452 15.74 6.72 4.90
N PHE A 453 15.80 7.37 6.06
CA PHE A 453 17.05 7.76 6.72
C PHE A 453 17.81 6.57 7.31
N PHE A 454 17.09 5.55 7.80
CA PHE A 454 17.66 4.33 8.38
C PHE A 454 17.94 3.21 7.36
N THR A 455 17.75 3.50 6.07
CA THR A 455 18.02 2.54 5.00
C THR A 455 19.45 2.68 4.49
N PHE A 456 20.30 1.73 4.89
CA PHE A 456 21.73 1.74 4.59
C PHE A 456 22.11 0.86 3.40
N ASP A 457 21.25 -0.08 3.00
CA ASP A 457 21.45 -0.88 1.81
C ASP A 457 20.95 -0.13 0.56
N ASP A 458 21.79 -0.04 -0.46
CA ASP A 458 21.48 0.68 -1.69
C ASP A 458 20.26 0.06 -2.43
N VAL A 459 20.05 -1.26 -2.34
CA VAL A 459 18.90 -1.91 -2.98
C VAL A 459 17.62 -1.58 -2.24
N GLU A 460 17.63 -1.72 -0.92
CA GLU A 460 16.50 -1.39 -0.05
C GLU A 460 16.14 0.10 -0.16
N LYS A 461 17.16 0.97 -0.29
CA LYS A 461 16.96 2.41 -0.46
C LYS A 461 16.31 2.73 -1.80
N ALA A 462 16.74 2.06 -2.88
CA ALA A 462 16.08 2.15 -4.17
C ALA A 462 14.63 1.62 -4.12
N GLU A 463 14.39 0.49 -3.44
CA GLU A 463 13.06 -0.08 -3.23
C GLU A 463 12.13 0.89 -2.47
N LYS A 464 12.64 1.59 -1.45
CA LYS A 464 11.88 2.59 -0.68
C LYS A 464 11.62 3.87 -1.45
N TYR A 465 12.61 4.42 -2.15
CA TYR A 465 12.37 5.57 -3.04
C TYR A 465 11.31 5.24 -4.11
N LEU A 466 11.34 4.03 -4.65
CA LEU A 466 10.35 3.56 -5.60
C LEU A 466 8.95 3.45 -4.97
N LYS A 467 8.85 2.88 -3.76
CA LYS A 467 7.62 2.83 -2.96
C LYS A 467 7.06 4.23 -2.69
N TYR A 468 7.92 5.21 -2.39
CA TYR A 468 7.50 6.59 -2.15
C TYR A 468 7.06 7.31 -3.41
N ALA A 469 7.70 7.03 -4.54
CA ALA A 469 7.26 7.48 -5.85
C ALA A 469 5.86 6.90 -6.16
N GLU A 470 5.64 5.60 -5.95
CA GLU A 470 4.34 4.95 -6.12
C GLU A 470 3.25 5.55 -5.22
N LEU A 471 3.58 5.85 -3.96
CA LEU A 471 2.68 6.52 -3.02
C LEU A 471 2.32 7.94 -3.48
N ARG A 472 3.29 8.74 -3.95
CA ARG A 472 3.01 10.08 -4.50
C ARG A 472 2.10 10.01 -5.72
N LEU A 473 2.30 9.03 -6.60
CA LEU A 473 1.41 8.81 -7.74
C LEU A 473 0.00 8.43 -7.31
N ALA A 474 -0.13 7.57 -6.30
CA ALA A 474 -1.43 7.17 -5.76
C ALA A 474 -2.16 8.38 -5.17
N GLU A 475 -1.47 9.21 -4.38
CA GLU A 475 -2.01 10.45 -3.82
C GLU A 475 -2.36 11.46 -4.91
N ALA A 476 -1.52 11.63 -5.93
CA ALA A 476 -1.76 12.55 -7.03
C ALA A 476 -2.99 12.12 -7.83
N LYS A 477 -3.14 10.81 -8.07
CA LYS A 477 -4.35 10.24 -8.67
C LYS A 477 -5.59 10.52 -7.82
N GLU A 478 -5.53 10.29 -6.51
CA GLU A 478 -6.67 10.54 -5.62
C GLU A 478 -7.01 12.04 -5.52
N MET A 479 -6.02 12.92 -5.45
CA MET A 479 -6.24 14.37 -5.45
C MET A 479 -6.82 14.87 -6.77
N ALA A 480 -6.37 14.31 -7.90
CA ALA A 480 -6.94 14.58 -9.21
C ALA A 480 -8.40 14.14 -9.29
N GLU A 481 -8.73 12.93 -8.81
CA GLU A 481 -10.10 12.41 -8.76
C GLU A 481 -11.02 13.23 -7.83
N LYS A 482 -10.46 13.83 -6.76
CA LYS A 482 -11.16 14.78 -5.88
C LYS A 482 -11.24 16.21 -6.42
N GLY A 483 -10.66 16.50 -7.58
CA GLY A 483 -10.63 17.84 -8.18
C GLY A 483 -9.73 18.85 -7.44
N LYS A 484 -8.82 18.39 -6.58
CA LYS A 484 -7.91 19.23 -5.79
C LYS A 484 -6.56 19.39 -6.49
N SER A 485 -6.58 20.05 -7.65
CA SER A 485 -5.41 20.18 -8.52
C SER A 485 -4.23 20.92 -7.90
N GLU A 486 -4.46 21.72 -6.88
CA GLU A 486 -3.44 22.46 -6.14
C GLU A 486 -2.40 21.56 -5.46
N PHE A 487 -2.74 20.31 -5.12
CA PHE A 487 -1.80 19.35 -4.54
C PHE A 487 -1.10 18.47 -5.58
N VAL A 488 -1.63 18.43 -6.81
CA VAL A 488 -1.15 17.50 -7.84
C VAL A 488 0.24 17.89 -8.32
N ASP A 489 0.52 19.18 -8.49
CA ASP A 489 1.86 19.62 -8.93
C ASP A 489 2.94 19.27 -7.90
N ASP A 490 2.72 19.58 -6.61
CA ASP A 490 3.67 19.28 -5.54
C ASP A 490 3.93 17.77 -5.40
N LEU A 491 2.87 16.95 -5.46
CA LEU A 491 2.98 15.49 -5.40
C LEU A 491 3.76 14.92 -6.59
N ILE A 492 3.62 15.54 -7.76
CA ILE A 492 4.31 15.11 -8.97
C ILE A 492 5.78 15.51 -8.95
N GLU A 493 6.12 16.68 -8.41
CA GLU A 493 7.51 17.07 -8.17
C GLU A 493 8.19 16.11 -7.18
N GLU A 494 7.51 15.76 -6.10
CA GLU A 494 8.01 14.76 -5.13
C GLU A 494 8.12 13.35 -5.72
N TYR A 495 7.19 12.97 -6.60
CA TYR A 495 7.30 11.73 -7.38
C TYR A 495 8.58 11.71 -8.21
N GLU A 496 8.84 12.79 -8.95
CA GLU A 496 10.02 12.91 -9.82
C GLU A 496 11.32 12.86 -9.02
N ASP A 497 11.39 13.54 -7.88
CA ASP A 497 12.56 13.53 -6.98
C ASP A 497 12.86 12.13 -6.43
N ASN A 498 11.83 11.39 -6.00
CA ASN A 498 11.99 10.00 -5.55
C ASN A 498 12.45 9.08 -6.70
N LEU A 499 11.93 9.28 -7.91
CA LEU A 499 12.34 8.51 -9.08
C LEU A 499 13.79 8.82 -9.49
N GLU A 500 14.20 10.08 -9.43
CA GLU A 500 15.58 10.51 -9.71
C GLU A 500 16.57 9.87 -8.74
N LYS A 501 16.29 9.92 -7.44
CA LYS A 501 17.10 9.28 -6.39
C LYS A 501 17.22 7.77 -6.60
N THR A 502 16.14 7.10 -7.02
CA THR A 502 16.17 5.68 -7.38
C THR A 502 17.13 5.41 -8.55
N ASN A 503 17.09 6.26 -9.58
CA ASN A 503 17.96 6.12 -10.76
C ASN A 503 19.44 6.41 -10.45
N GLU A 504 19.74 7.36 -9.56
CA GLU A 504 21.11 7.64 -9.10
C GLU A 504 21.71 6.45 -8.34
N ILE A 505 20.90 5.80 -7.49
CA ILE A 505 21.31 4.61 -6.78
C ILE A 505 21.57 3.45 -7.74
N SER A 506 20.71 3.26 -8.75
CA SER A 506 20.92 2.25 -9.80
C SER A 506 22.25 2.46 -10.56
N LYS A 507 22.57 3.72 -10.91
CA LYS A 507 23.84 4.09 -11.55
C LYS A 507 25.06 3.84 -10.65
N THR A 508 24.92 4.10 -9.35
CA THR A 508 25.99 3.87 -8.36
C THR A 508 26.21 2.37 -8.13
N ALA A 509 25.13 1.59 -8.00
CA ALA A 509 25.18 0.14 -7.90
C ALA A 509 25.87 -0.49 -9.13
N GLN A 510 25.61 0.05 -10.34
CA GLN A 510 26.26 -0.35 -11.57
C GLN A 510 27.79 -0.14 -11.57
N GLN A 511 28.26 0.98 -11.01
CA GLN A 511 29.70 1.27 -10.91
C GLN A 511 30.42 0.36 -9.90
N LEU A 512 29.70 -0.11 -8.89
CA LEU A 512 30.24 -0.96 -7.81
C LEU A 512 30.10 -2.47 -8.08
N GLY A 513 29.36 -2.88 -9.11
CA GLY A 513 29.22 -4.27 -9.53
C GLY A 513 28.44 -5.15 -8.54
N LYS A 514 27.69 -4.56 -7.60
CA LYS A 514 26.87 -5.27 -6.60
C LYS A 514 25.39 -5.01 -6.86
N ASN A 515 24.57 -6.07 -6.79
CA ASN A 515 23.10 -6.02 -6.81
C ASN A 515 22.41 -5.27 -7.98
N VAL A 516 23.17 -4.91 -9.04
CA VAL A 516 22.71 -4.17 -10.23
C VAL A 516 21.43 -4.76 -10.80
N THR A 517 21.36 -6.08 -10.87
CA THR A 517 20.28 -6.79 -11.53
C THR A 517 18.94 -6.67 -10.81
N LYS A 518 18.94 -6.71 -9.46
CA LYS A 518 17.71 -6.63 -8.67
C LYS A 518 17.12 -5.21 -8.71
N VAL A 519 17.96 -4.19 -8.52
CA VAL A 519 17.55 -2.78 -8.57
C VAL A 519 17.03 -2.40 -9.95
N THR A 520 17.75 -2.82 -11.00
CA THR A 520 17.39 -2.46 -12.38
C THR A 520 16.07 -3.13 -12.81
N GLU A 521 15.84 -4.38 -12.41
CA GLU A 521 14.57 -5.08 -12.63
C GLU A 521 13.40 -4.36 -11.97
N LEU A 522 13.55 -3.98 -10.70
CA LEU A 522 12.53 -3.24 -9.95
C LEU A 522 12.18 -1.91 -10.62
N VAL A 523 13.19 -1.12 -11.00
CA VAL A 523 13.00 0.16 -11.68
C VAL A 523 12.28 -0.04 -13.02
N ALA A 524 12.67 -1.03 -13.82
CA ALA A 524 12.02 -1.33 -15.10
C ALA A 524 10.54 -1.73 -14.92
N VAL A 525 10.22 -2.52 -13.89
CA VAL A 525 8.85 -2.94 -13.58
C VAL A 525 8.00 -1.74 -13.14
N ALA A 526 8.44 -1.02 -12.10
CA ALA A 526 7.64 0.04 -11.50
C ALA A 526 7.43 1.23 -12.44
N THR A 527 8.47 1.68 -13.15
CA THR A 527 8.33 2.77 -14.13
C THR A 527 7.34 2.45 -15.24
N SER A 528 7.17 1.17 -15.62
CA SER A 528 6.15 0.77 -16.58
C SER A 528 4.73 0.92 -16.04
N ILE A 529 4.53 0.67 -14.75
CA ILE A 529 3.26 0.87 -14.03
C ILE A 529 2.99 2.37 -13.85
N HIS A 530 4.03 3.15 -13.54
CA HIS A 530 3.92 4.59 -13.35
C HIS A 530 3.44 5.31 -14.61
N VAL A 531 3.98 4.95 -15.78
CA VAL A 531 3.54 5.51 -17.07
C VAL A 531 2.05 5.29 -17.28
N ASP A 532 1.58 4.07 -17.01
CA ASP A 532 0.17 3.72 -17.16
C ASP A 532 -0.74 4.55 -16.25
N VAL A 533 -0.36 4.72 -14.98
CA VAL A 533 -1.11 5.57 -14.04
C VAL A 533 -1.07 7.02 -14.48
N LEU A 534 0.11 7.54 -14.80
CA LEU A 534 0.29 8.94 -15.13
C LEU A 534 -0.49 9.33 -16.39
N GLU A 535 -0.57 8.45 -17.39
CA GLU A 535 -1.42 8.63 -18.56
C GLU A 535 -2.91 8.69 -18.17
N ASN A 536 -3.36 7.84 -17.24
CA ASN A 536 -4.73 7.88 -16.71
C ASN A 536 -5.01 9.15 -15.90
N VAL A 537 -4.02 9.65 -15.14
CA VAL A 537 -4.12 10.91 -14.39
C VAL A 537 -4.14 12.10 -15.35
N LEU A 538 -3.35 12.07 -16.43
CA LEU A 538 -3.28 13.10 -17.46
C LEU A 538 -4.66 13.40 -18.09
N GLU A 539 -5.47 12.36 -18.27
CA GLU A 539 -6.83 12.49 -18.81
C GLU A 539 -7.82 13.16 -17.83
N LYS A 540 -7.54 13.10 -16.52
CA LYS A 540 -8.45 13.53 -15.45
C LYS A 540 -8.07 14.87 -14.81
N VAL A 541 -6.83 15.33 -14.95
CA VAL A 541 -6.35 16.56 -14.32
C VAL A 541 -6.73 17.83 -15.11
N PRO A 542 -6.88 18.98 -14.45
CA PRO A 542 -7.08 20.26 -15.14
C PRO A 542 -5.90 20.65 -16.05
N GLU A 543 -6.16 21.46 -17.08
CA GLU A 543 -5.15 21.90 -18.07
C GLU A 543 -3.86 22.46 -17.45
N GLN A 544 -3.96 23.13 -16.31
CA GLN A 544 -2.83 23.72 -15.59
C GLN A 544 -1.83 22.69 -15.03
N ALA A 545 -2.29 21.48 -14.67
CA ALA A 545 -1.46 20.41 -14.10
C ALA A 545 -0.97 19.41 -15.16
N LYS A 546 -1.54 19.42 -16.38
CA LYS A 546 -1.12 18.55 -17.49
C LYS A 546 0.37 18.64 -17.82
N PRO A 547 1.02 19.82 -17.84
CA PRO A 547 2.45 19.91 -18.11
C PRO A 547 3.29 19.12 -17.09
N SER A 548 2.90 19.10 -15.82
CA SER A 548 3.62 18.38 -14.75
C SER A 548 3.46 16.88 -14.91
N ILE A 549 2.23 16.40 -15.18
CA ILE A 549 1.98 14.99 -15.48
C ILE A 549 2.74 14.55 -16.73
N GLN A 550 2.78 15.38 -17.78
CA GLN A 550 3.51 15.06 -19.01
C GLN A 550 5.02 14.95 -18.78
N ARG A 551 5.59 15.81 -17.93
CA ARG A 551 7.00 15.70 -17.49
C ARG A 551 7.22 14.38 -16.76
N ALA A 552 6.37 14.03 -15.81
CA ALA A 552 6.47 12.79 -15.05
C ALA A 552 6.37 11.54 -15.96
N ILE A 553 5.47 11.54 -16.96
CA ILE A 553 5.40 10.48 -17.98
C ILE A 553 6.74 10.36 -18.71
N THR A 554 7.31 11.49 -19.12
CA THR A 554 8.59 11.53 -19.84
C THR A 554 9.73 10.99 -18.97
N SER A 555 9.80 11.43 -17.71
CA SER A 555 10.78 10.96 -16.72
C SER A 555 10.66 9.46 -16.47
N SER A 556 9.43 8.94 -16.38
CA SER A 556 9.14 7.51 -16.18
C SER A 556 9.51 6.67 -17.40
N LYS A 557 9.16 7.12 -18.62
CA LYS A 557 9.54 6.44 -19.87
C LYS A 557 11.07 6.39 -20.02
N ARG A 558 11.77 7.47 -19.68
CA ARG A 558 13.24 7.53 -19.70
C ARG A 558 13.87 6.58 -18.68
N GLY A 559 13.40 6.58 -17.42
CA GLY A 559 13.89 5.66 -16.39
C GLY A 559 13.66 4.19 -16.75
N ASN A 560 12.48 3.88 -17.31
CA ASN A 560 12.15 2.56 -17.83
C ASN A 560 13.13 2.11 -18.91
N GLU A 561 13.43 2.98 -19.88
CA GLU A 561 14.34 2.67 -20.97
C GLU A 561 15.79 2.50 -20.49
N GLU A 562 16.26 3.38 -19.60
CA GLU A 562 17.60 3.27 -18.99
C GLU A 562 17.75 1.92 -18.26
N ALA A 563 16.75 1.53 -17.48
CA ALA A 563 16.75 0.25 -16.77
C ALA A 563 16.72 -0.96 -17.71
N LEU A 564 15.86 -0.94 -18.73
CA LEU A 564 15.77 -2.03 -19.70
C LEU A 564 17.08 -2.22 -20.47
N ASN A 565 17.73 -1.13 -20.91
CA ASN A 565 19.02 -1.21 -21.60
C ASN A 565 20.14 -1.87 -20.75
N ILE A 566 20.04 -1.78 -19.42
CA ILE A 566 20.96 -2.45 -18.49
C ILE A 566 20.61 -3.93 -18.33
N LEU A 567 19.31 -4.27 -18.25
CA LEU A 567 18.85 -5.66 -18.19
C LEU A 567 19.15 -6.42 -19.48
N GLU A 568 19.08 -5.79 -20.64
CA GLU A 568 19.39 -6.41 -21.94
C GLU A 568 20.76 -7.09 -21.98
N LYS A 569 21.75 -6.52 -21.28
CA LYS A 569 23.13 -7.03 -21.24
C LYS A 569 23.37 -8.01 -20.10
N SER A 570 22.57 -7.95 -19.04
CA SER A 570 22.80 -8.71 -17.80
C SER A 570 21.82 -9.88 -17.61
N GLN A 571 20.55 -9.70 -18.00
CA GLN A 571 19.47 -10.67 -17.96
C GLN A 571 18.51 -10.47 -19.15
N PRO A 572 18.92 -10.85 -20.37
CA PRO A 572 18.11 -10.63 -21.58
C PRO A 572 16.74 -11.33 -21.53
N GLU A 573 16.62 -12.48 -20.87
CA GLU A 573 15.32 -13.16 -20.71
C GLU A 573 14.30 -12.28 -19.98
N LYS A 574 14.72 -11.65 -18.87
CA LYS A 574 13.86 -10.77 -18.08
C LYS A 574 13.58 -9.47 -18.82
N ALA A 575 14.57 -8.90 -19.50
CA ALA A 575 14.37 -7.70 -20.30
C ALA A 575 13.32 -7.93 -21.40
N ALA A 576 13.38 -9.07 -22.09
CA ALA A 576 12.39 -9.46 -23.09
C ALA A 576 11.00 -9.66 -22.45
N GLU A 577 10.92 -10.37 -21.32
CA GLU A 577 9.67 -10.59 -20.59
C GLU A 577 8.97 -9.27 -20.21
N ILE A 578 9.72 -8.31 -19.65
CA ILE A 578 9.18 -7.00 -19.25
C ILE A 578 8.68 -6.24 -20.49
N GLN A 579 9.43 -6.22 -21.59
CA GLN A 579 9.03 -5.53 -22.81
C GLN A 579 7.77 -6.13 -23.45
N PHE A 580 7.62 -7.46 -23.45
CA PHE A 580 6.41 -8.11 -23.95
C PHE A 580 5.18 -7.74 -23.12
N ARG A 581 5.30 -7.67 -21.79
CA ARG A 581 4.20 -7.23 -20.90
C ARG A 581 3.80 -5.78 -21.14
N ILE A 582 4.77 -4.89 -21.37
CA ILE A 582 4.50 -3.49 -21.71
C ILE A 582 3.76 -3.42 -23.04
N ALA A 583 4.18 -4.21 -24.03
CA ALA A 583 3.54 -4.29 -25.34
C ALA A 583 2.08 -4.80 -25.23
N GLU A 584 1.82 -5.82 -24.40
CA GLU A 584 0.45 -6.34 -24.15
C GLU A 584 -0.47 -5.26 -23.58
N LYS A 585 -0.02 -4.50 -22.56
CA LYS A 585 -0.80 -3.39 -21.98
C LYS A 585 -1.11 -2.29 -22.99
N ILE A 586 -0.15 -1.94 -23.85
CA ILE A 586 -0.36 -0.97 -24.92
C ILE A 586 -1.47 -1.45 -25.86
N LEU A 587 -1.51 -2.75 -26.18
CA LEU A 587 -2.56 -3.34 -27.01
C LEU A 587 -3.92 -3.36 -26.31
N GLU A 588 -3.98 -3.68 -25.01
CA GLU A 588 -5.22 -3.60 -24.22
C GLU A 588 -5.78 -2.16 -24.24
N LYS A 589 -4.92 -1.14 -24.12
CA LYS A 589 -5.33 0.28 -24.26
C LYS A 589 -5.79 0.61 -25.67
N ALA A 590 -5.09 0.13 -26.69
CA ALA A 590 -5.49 0.34 -28.09
C ALA A 590 -6.87 -0.26 -28.35
N GLN A 591 -7.16 -1.42 -27.76
CA GLN A 591 -8.46 -2.08 -27.78
C GLN A 591 -9.55 -1.23 -27.12
N GLU A 592 -9.31 -0.74 -25.91
CA GLU A 592 -10.24 0.15 -25.20
C GLU A 592 -10.52 1.45 -25.99
N LYS A 593 -9.49 2.08 -26.56
CA LYS A 593 -9.63 3.30 -27.35
C LYS A 593 -10.39 3.05 -28.65
N ALA A 594 -10.16 1.92 -29.30
CA ALA A 594 -10.91 1.49 -30.47
C ALA A 594 -12.39 1.25 -30.15
N ASP A 595 -12.68 0.58 -29.02
CA ASP A 595 -14.06 0.37 -28.53
C ASP A 595 -14.79 1.68 -28.24
N ASN A 596 -14.06 2.71 -27.81
CA ASN A 596 -14.58 4.04 -27.51
C ASN A 596 -14.55 5.02 -28.71
N GLY A 597 -14.16 4.57 -29.90
CA GLY A 597 -14.13 5.39 -31.12
C GLY A 597 -13.06 6.49 -31.15
N LYS A 598 -12.04 6.43 -30.28
CA LYS A 598 -10.91 7.38 -30.22
C LYS A 598 -9.78 6.96 -31.17
N VAL A 599 -10.01 7.09 -32.46
CA VAL A 599 -9.16 6.51 -33.52
C VAL A 599 -7.73 7.06 -33.55
N GLU A 600 -7.55 8.38 -33.35
CA GLU A 600 -6.23 9.02 -33.41
C GLU A 600 -5.31 8.49 -32.28
N ASP A 601 -5.86 8.24 -31.09
CA ASP A 601 -5.14 7.66 -29.95
C ASP A 601 -4.67 6.21 -30.24
N VAL A 602 -5.38 5.47 -31.10
CA VAL A 602 -5.03 4.08 -31.43
C VAL A 602 -3.77 4.00 -32.29
N GLU A 603 -3.60 4.91 -33.24
CA GLU A 603 -2.44 4.85 -34.15
C GLU A 603 -1.12 5.06 -33.40
N ASP A 604 -1.10 5.98 -32.44
CA ASP A 604 0.10 6.26 -31.63
C ASP A 604 0.42 5.13 -30.66
N LEU A 605 -0.59 4.48 -30.07
CA LEU A 605 -0.41 3.28 -29.26
C LEU A 605 0.17 2.12 -30.10
N ILE A 606 -0.29 1.94 -31.33
CA ILE A 606 0.21 0.88 -32.21
C ILE A 606 1.67 1.14 -32.64
N LYS A 607 2.07 2.40 -32.84
CA LYS A 607 3.48 2.76 -33.07
C LYS A 607 4.36 2.46 -31.86
N GLU A 608 3.86 2.75 -30.65
CA GLU A 608 4.58 2.42 -29.41
C GLU A 608 4.72 0.91 -29.23
N TYR A 609 3.65 0.14 -29.50
CA TYR A 609 3.69 -1.32 -29.54
C TYR A 609 4.75 -1.85 -30.52
N GLU A 610 4.76 -1.33 -31.76
CA GLU A 610 5.71 -1.76 -32.80
C GLU A 610 7.16 -1.50 -32.36
N TRP A 611 7.42 -0.37 -31.69
CA TRP A 611 8.75 -0.06 -31.16
C TRP A 611 9.16 -1.06 -30.06
N ARG A 612 8.26 -1.36 -29.11
CA ARG A 612 8.50 -2.29 -28.00
C ARG A 612 8.76 -3.72 -28.48
N ILE A 613 7.97 -4.21 -29.44
CA ILE A 613 8.12 -5.57 -29.96
C ILE A 613 9.41 -5.72 -30.77
N ASN A 614 9.76 -4.74 -31.60
CA ASN A 614 11.03 -4.73 -32.34
C ASN A 614 12.24 -4.69 -31.41
N LYS A 615 12.15 -3.94 -30.30
CA LYS A 615 13.18 -3.94 -29.27
C LYS A 615 13.31 -5.33 -28.64
N SER A 616 12.19 -5.95 -28.25
CA SER A 616 12.15 -7.30 -27.67
C SER A 616 12.81 -8.37 -28.56
N PHE A 617 12.60 -8.31 -29.87
CA PHE A 617 13.26 -9.23 -30.81
C PHE A 617 14.79 -9.05 -30.85
N LYS A 618 15.28 -7.81 -30.82
CA LYS A 618 16.73 -7.54 -30.74
C LYS A 618 17.35 -8.06 -29.44
N ILE A 619 16.61 -8.09 -28.34
CA ILE A 619 17.08 -8.67 -27.07
C ILE A 619 17.32 -10.17 -27.22
N ALA A 620 16.47 -10.88 -27.97
CA ALA A 620 16.66 -12.29 -28.26
C ALA A 620 17.92 -12.54 -29.11
N GLU A 621 18.22 -11.66 -30.07
CA GLU A 621 19.48 -11.70 -30.83
C GLU A 621 20.70 -11.45 -29.93
N ILE A 622 20.64 -10.46 -29.04
CA ILE A 622 21.68 -10.18 -28.05
C ILE A 622 21.91 -11.38 -27.12
N ALA A 623 20.84 -12.05 -26.66
CA ALA A 623 20.94 -13.26 -25.84
C ALA A 623 21.70 -14.39 -26.56
N LYS A 624 21.46 -14.53 -27.87
CA LYS A 624 22.13 -15.51 -28.73
C LYS A 624 23.61 -15.18 -28.88
N ASP A 625 23.95 -13.91 -29.11
CA ASP A 625 25.34 -13.45 -29.25
C ASP A 625 26.15 -13.56 -27.94
N LEU A 626 25.48 -13.51 -26.78
CA LEU A 626 26.09 -13.72 -25.46
C LEU A 626 26.30 -15.20 -25.11
N GLY A 627 25.88 -16.15 -25.97
CA GLY A 627 26.04 -17.58 -25.74
C GLY A 627 25.07 -18.16 -24.70
N ASN A 628 23.98 -17.46 -24.39
CA ASN A 628 22.97 -17.92 -23.44
C ASN A 628 22.04 -18.97 -24.08
N ASN A 629 21.43 -19.82 -23.25
CA ASN A 629 20.37 -20.71 -23.72
C ASN A 629 19.14 -19.88 -24.13
N THR A 630 18.90 -19.74 -25.44
CA THR A 630 17.81 -18.89 -25.96
C THR A 630 16.43 -19.52 -25.89
N THR A 631 16.32 -20.80 -25.51
CA THR A 631 15.06 -21.57 -25.53
C THR A 631 13.95 -20.87 -24.75
N LYS A 632 14.26 -20.32 -23.58
CA LYS A 632 13.27 -19.65 -22.73
C LYS A 632 12.81 -18.32 -23.29
N VAL A 633 13.73 -17.57 -23.91
CA VAL A 633 13.40 -16.31 -24.61
C VAL A 633 12.52 -16.60 -25.82
N GLU A 634 12.84 -17.62 -26.59
CA GLU A 634 12.08 -18.02 -27.78
C GLU A 634 10.66 -18.51 -27.42
N GLN A 635 10.51 -19.28 -26.31
CA GLN A 635 9.20 -19.67 -25.77
C GLN A 635 8.37 -18.44 -25.38
N LEU A 636 8.96 -17.49 -24.63
CA LEU A 636 8.29 -16.25 -24.24
C LEU A 636 7.86 -15.42 -25.46
N VAL A 637 8.72 -15.31 -26.46
CA VAL A 637 8.41 -14.60 -27.72
C VAL A 637 7.21 -15.26 -28.41
N ALA A 638 7.21 -16.58 -28.53
CA ALA A 638 6.16 -17.33 -29.19
C ALA A 638 4.82 -17.21 -28.44
N GLU A 639 4.81 -17.35 -27.13
CA GLU A 639 3.61 -17.19 -26.30
C GLU A 639 3.03 -15.77 -26.40
N ALA A 640 3.86 -14.75 -26.16
CA ALA A 640 3.40 -13.35 -26.14
C ALA A 640 2.87 -12.90 -27.51
N THR A 641 3.57 -13.24 -28.60
CA THR A 641 3.13 -12.87 -29.96
C THR A 641 1.80 -13.52 -30.36
N SER A 642 1.48 -14.69 -29.82
CA SER A 642 0.18 -15.33 -30.04
C SER A 642 -0.96 -14.50 -29.46
N THR A 643 -0.81 -14.08 -28.20
CA THR A 643 -1.78 -13.21 -27.51
C THR A 643 -1.88 -11.84 -28.18
N HIS A 644 -0.75 -11.25 -28.56
CA HIS A 644 -0.74 -9.93 -29.21
C HIS A 644 -1.45 -9.95 -30.56
N LEU A 645 -1.29 -11.02 -31.35
CA LEU A 645 -1.95 -11.17 -32.65
C LEU A 645 -3.47 -11.30 -32.52
N GLU A 646 -3.95 -11.93 -31.44
CA GLU A 646 -5.38 -11.97 -31.13
C GLU A 646 -5.91 -10.56 -30.86
N ILE A 647 -5.27 -9.81 -29.95
CA ILE A 647 -5.69 -8.45 -29.61
C ILE A 647 -5.61 -7.52 -30.84
N LEU A 648 -4.50 -7.56 -31.58
CA LEU A 648 -4.34 -6.77 -32.81
C LEU A 648 -5.43 -7.07 -33.84
N SER A 649 -5.89 -8.32 -33.95
CA SER A 649 -7.00 -8.70 -34.83
C SER A 649 -8.32 -8.08 -34.37
N GLU A 650 -8.59 -8.04 -33.06
CA GLU A 650 -9.78 -7.40 -32.51
C GLU A 650 -9.76 -5.87 -32.71
N VAL A 651 -8.61 -5.22 -32.50
CA VAL A 651 -8.45 -3.78 -32.73
C VAL A 651 -8.65 -3.46 -34.20
N HIS A 652 -8.07 -4.27 -35.10
CA HIS A 652 -8.16 -4.09 -36.55
C HIS A 652 -9.61 -4.03 -37.05
N GLU A 653 -10.48 -4.88 -36.51
CA GLU A 653 -11.89 -4.93 -36.92
C GLU A 653 -12.68 -3.68 -36.51
N LYS A 654 -12.24 -2.97 -35.47
CA LYS A 654 -12.99 -1.86 -34.84
C LYS A 654 -12.55 -0.48 -35.28
N VAL A 655 -11.36 -0.32 -35.84
CA VAL A 655 -10.85 0.98 -36.29
C VAL A 655 -11.18 1.28 -37.78
N PRO A 656 -11.28 2.56 -38.18
CA PRO A 656 -11.46 2.93 -39.58
C PRO A 656 -10.22 2.61 -40.42
N GLU A 657 -10.40 2.57 -41.75
CA GLU A 657 -9.39 2.10 -42.70
C GLU A 657 -8.05 2.88 -42.62
N GLN A 658 -8.07 4.14 -42.18
CA GLN A 658 -6.85 4.94 -42.00
C GLN A 658 -5.91 4.37 -40.90
N ALA A 659 -6.46 3.83 -39.82
CA ALA A 659 -5.68 3.29 -38.69
C ALA A 659 -5.30 1.80 -38.87
N LYS A 660 -5.96 1.08 -39.80
CA LYS A 660 -5.69 -0.34 -40.06
C LYS A 660 -4.29 -0.60 -40.61
N GLN A 661 -3.72 0.33 -41.38
CA GLN A 661 -2.39 0.16 -41.97
C GLN A 661 -1.29 0.02 -40.90
N ALA A 662 -1.39 0.79 -39.80
CA ALA A 662 -0.45 0.69 -38.68
C ALA A 662 -0.58 -0.67 -37.97
N ILE A 663 -1.82 -1.15 -37.79
CA ILE A 663 -2.12 -2.43 -37.15
C ILE A 663 -1.64 -3.60 -38.01
N GLU A 664 -1.92 -3.58 -39.31
CA GLU A 664 -1.47 -4.60 -40.27
C GLU A 664 0.07 -4.71 -40.31
N LYS A 665 0.77 -3.57 -40.23
CA LYS A 665 2.23 -3.54 -40.14
C LYS A 665 2.74 -4.17 -38.82
N ALA A 666 2.10 -3.85 -37.70
CA ALA A 666 2.44 -4.43 -36.40
C ALA A 666 2.18 -5.95 -36.34
N MET A 667 1.09 -6.41 -36.97
CA MET A 667 0.80 -7.83 -37.13
C MET A 667 1.84 -8.53 -38.01
N ASP A 668 2.22 -7.94 -39.14
CA ASP A 668 3.22 -8.49 -40.07
C ASP A 668 4.58 -8.69 -39.40
N VAL A 669 5.02 -7.72 -38.59
CA VAL A 669 6.25 -7.82 -37.78
C VAL A 669 6.14 -8.95 -36.76
N SER A 670 5.01 -9.06 -36.06
CA SER A 670 4.79 -10.06 -35.01
C SER A 670 4.73 -11.49 -35.58
N ILE A 671 4.13 -11.68 -36.75
CA ILE A 671 4.04 -12.97 -37.45
C ILE A 671 5.41 -13.46 -37.89
N LYS A 672 6.17 -12.62 -38.61
CA LYS A 672 7.49 -12.99 -39.15
C LYS A 672 8.47 -13.43 -38.08
N GLU A 673 8.48 -12.73 -36.95
CA GLU A 673 9.39 -13.05 -35.86
C GLU A 673 8.89 -14.27 -35.06
N ARG A 674 7.58 -14.43 -34.91
CA ARG A 674 6.98 -15.64 -34.34
C ARG A 674 7.36 -16.89 -35.12
N GLU A 675 7.25 -16.86 -36.45
CA GLU A 675 7.59 -18.00 -37.31
C GLU A 675 9.04 -18.44 -37.09
N LYS A 676 9.98 -17.49 -37.07
CA LYS A 676 11.40 -17.76 -36.81
C LYS A 676 11.64 -18.44 -35.47
N VAL A 677 11.00 -17.97 -34.40
CA VAL A 677 11.20 -18.57 -33.06
C VAL A 677 10.50 -19.93 -32.93
N VAL A 678 9.34 -20.11 -33.54
CA VAL A 678 8.63 -21.41 -33.55
C VAL A 678 9.44 -22.46 -34.31
N GLU A 679 10.06 -22.10 -35.44
CA GLU A 679 10.96 -22.98 -36.18
C GLU A 679 12.19 -23.35 -35.32
N ALA A 680 12.83 -22.37 -34.69
CA ALA A 680 13.96 -22.61 -33.78
C ALA A 680 13.60 -23.51 -32.59
N LEU A 681 12.39 -23.36 -32.02
CA LEU A 681 11.90 -24.22 -30.93
C LEU A 681 11.60 -25.66 -31.38
N LYS A 682 11.13 -25.84 -32.62
CA LYS A 682 10.92 -27.16 -33.23
C LYS A 682 12.26 -27.88 -33.42
N GLU A 683 13.27 -27.19 -33.95
CA GLU A 683 14.62 -27.76 -34.10
C GLU A 683 15.23 -28.18 -32.75
N LYS A 684 14.89 -27.47 -31.67
CA LYS A 684 15.33 -27.75 -30.30
C LYS A 684 14.46 -28.76 -29.54
N GLY A 685 13.34 -29.21 -30.11
CA GLY A 685 12.38 -30.08 -29.42
C GLY A 685 11.72 -29.44 -28.20
N ALA A 686 11.63 -28.11 -28.15
CA ALA A 686 11.22 -27.32 -26.99
C ALA A 686 9.89 -26.56 -27.18
N LEU A 687 9.11 -26.91 -28.20
CA LEU A 687 7.86 -26.22 -28.53
C LEU A 687 6.76 -26.36 -27.46
N GLY A 688 6.72 -27.49 -26.74
CA GLY A 688 5.77 -27.70 -25.65
C GLY A 688 4.30 -27.64 -26.08
N GLU A 689 3.49 -26.85 -25.35
CA GLU A 689 2.06 -26.62 -25.62
C GLU A 689 1.79 -25.42 -26.55
N ILE A 690 2.84 -24.75 -27.04
CA ILE A 690 2.72 -23.55 -27.86
C ILE A 690 2.15 -23.95 -29.24
N PRO A 691 1.03 -23.37 -29.69
CA PRO A 691 0.47 -23.67 -31.01
C PRO A 691 1.48 -23.39 -32.13
N GLU A 692 1.48 -24.18 -33.20
CA GLU A 692 2.37 -23.91 -34.35
C GLU A 692 1.94 -22.66 -35.13
N GLU A 693 0.63 -22.47 -35.31
CA GLU A 693 0.05 -21.30 -35.97
C GLU A 693 -0.69 -20.42 -34.95
N PRO A 694 -0.53 -19.08 -35.00
CA PRO A 694 -1.34 -18.17 -34.18
C PRO A 694 -2.79 -18.10 -34.68
N PHE A 695 -3.73 -17.82 -33.77
CA PHE A 695 -5.12 -17.58 -34.16
C PHE A 695 -5.27 -16.18 -34.79
N ILE A 696 -5.65 -16.12 -36.06
CA ILE A 696 -5.94 -14.89 -36.80
C ILE A 696 -7.24 -15.10 -37.59
N PRO A 697 -8.24 -14.20 -37.53
CA PRO A 697 -9.45 -14.31 -38.34
C PRO A 697 -9.14 -14.27 -39.85
N GLU A 698 -9.80 -15.12 -40.64
CA GLU A 698 -9.50 -15.31 -42.08
C GLU A 698 -9.63 -14.00 -42.90
N LYS A 699 -10.56 -13.11 -42.51
CA LYS A 699 -10.76 -11.78 -43.13
C LYS A 699 -9.58 -10.82 -42.91
N VAL A 700 -8.84 -11.01 -41.82
CA VAL A 700 -7.66 -10.21 -41.46
C VAL A 700 -6.42 -10.80 -42.14
N LYS A 701 -6.34 -12.14 -42.26
CA LYS A 701 -5.25 -12.84 -42.97
C LYS A 701 -5.05 -12.37 -44.42
N GLU A 702 -6.13 -12.09 -45.14
CA GLU A 702 -6.08 -11.64 -46.55
C GLU A 702 -5.48 -10.25 -46.75
N LYS A 703 -5.30 -9.48 -45.67
CA LYS A 703 -4.75 -8.11 -45.71
C LYS A 703 -3.32 -8.01 -45.19
N ILE A 704 -2.77 -9.08 -44.60
CA ILE A 704 -1.43 -9.09 -44.01
C ILE A 704 -0.39 -9.54 -45.06
N PRO A 705 0.61 -8.72 -45.43
CA PRO A 705 1.54 -9.02 -46.52
C PRO A 705 2.37 -10.31 -46.36
N SER A 706 2.78 -10.69 -45.14
CA SER A 706 3.49 -11.96 -44.86
C SER A 706 2.64 -13.18 -45.17
N ILE A 707 1.40 -13.21 -44.68
CA ILE A 707 0.46 -14.33 -44.88
C ILE A 707 0.03 -14.44 -46.35
N VAL A 708 -0.13 -13.30 -47.04
CA VAL A 708 -0.52 -13.27 -48.46
C VAL A 708 0.61 -13.77 -49.38
N LYS A 709 1.89 -13.63 -48.99
CA LYS A 709 3.03 -14.15 -49.76
C LYS A 709 3.13 -15.69 -49.73
N GLU A 710 2.77 -16.36 -48.63
CA GLU A 710 2.74 -17.83 -48.56
C GLU A 710 1.61 -18.47 -49.39
N LYS A 711 0.48 -17.76 -49.57
CA LYS A 711 -0.63 -18.21 -50.44
C LYS A 711 -0.34 -18.08 -51.93
N THR A 712 0.79 -17.49 -52.35
CA THR A 712 1.22 -17.53 -53.76
C THR A 712 2.17 -18.72 -53.94
N PRO A 713 1.77 -19.81 -54.62
CA PRO A 713 2.69 -20.91 -54.88
C PRO A 713 3.87 -20.36 -55.69
N ALA A 714 5.09 -20.66 -55.25
CA ALA A 714 6.22 -20.64 -56.14
C ALA A 714 5.94 -21.66 -57.25
N THR A 715 5.44 -21.18 -58.39
CA THR A 715 5.40 -21.94 -59.63
C THR A 715 6.84 -22.13 -60.09
N ILE A 716 7.46 -23.21 -59.62
CA ILE A 716 8.61 -23.82 -60.27
C ILE A 716 8.04 -24.80 -61.31
N PRO A 717 8.26 -24.60 -62.62
CA PRO A 717 7.85 -25.58 -63.62
C PRO A 717 8.64 -26.87 -63.41
N LYS A 718 7.93 -28.00 -63.43
CA LYS A 718 8.51 -29.34 -63.53
C LYS A 718 9.26 -29.49 -64.86
N GLU A 719 10.53 -29.85 -64.80
CA GLU A 719 11.17 -30.64 -65.86
C GLU A 719 11.42 -32.06 -65.34
N GLU A 720 11.05 -33.03 -66.16
CA GLU A 720 11.19 -34.48 -65.96
C GLU A 720 12.66 -34.94 -66.05
N PRO A 721 13.00 -36.13 -65.53
CA PRO A 721 14.38 -36.57 -65.40
C PRO A 721 14.89 -37.23 -66.69
N GLU A 722 16.06 -36.81 -67.16
CA GLU A 722 16.90 -37.65 -68.02
C GLU A 722 18.00 -38.31 -67.16
N GLU A 723 18.03 -39.64 -67.22
CA GLU A 723 19.18 -40.46 -66.80
C GLU A 723 20.39 -40.15 -67.69
N ILE A 724 21.62 -40.25 -67.14
CA ILE A 724 22.67 -41.19 -67.60
C ILE A 724 24.04 -40.87 -66.97
N GLU A 725 24.59 -41.95 -66.40
CA GLU A 725 25.99 -42.41 -66.22
C GLU A 725 27.10 -41.63 -65.51
N VAL A 726 27.84 -42.48 -64.79
CA VAL A 726 29.01 -42.31 -63.94
C VAL A 726 30.28 -42.28 -64.79
N GLU A 727 31.26 -41.44 -64.42
CA GLU A 727 32.68 -41.78 -64.56
C GLU A 727 33.54 -41.04 -63.50
N ILE A 728 34.47 -41.79 -62.89
CA ILE A 728 35.57 -41.41 -61.98
C ILE A 728 36.87 -41.78 -62.74
N PRO A 729 38.13 -41.27 -62.50
CA PRO A 729 38.72 -40.27 -61.57
C PRO A 729 39.56 -39.19 -62.34
N GLU A 730 40.25 -38.19 -61.73
CA GLU A 730 41.64 -38.25 -61.22
C GLU A 730 42.05 -36.95 -60.48
N THR A 731 42.89 -37.08 -59.45
CA THR A 731 43.84 -36.05 -58.97
C THR A 731 45.21 -36.38 -59.60
N PRO A 732 46.18 -35.45 -59.87
CA PRO A 732 46.73 -34.46 -58.91
C PRO A 732 47.22 -33.13 -59.57
N THR A 733 47.55 -32.03 -58.89
CA THR A 733 48.89 -31.69 -58.34
C THR A 733 48.94 -30.19 -58.00
N ILE A 734 49.77 -29.85 -57.00
CA ILE A 734 50.22 -28.49 -56.62
C ILE A 734 51.43 -28.11 -57.48
N PRO A 735 51.64 -26.81 -57.79
CA PRO A 735 52.98 -26.26 -57.54
C PRO A 735 52.96 -24.89 -56.84
N THR A 736 54.04 -24.70 -56.09
CA THR A 736 54.45 -23.56 -55.27
C THR A 736 55.27 -22.51 -56.07
N ILE A 737 55.49 -21.33 -55.45
CA ILE A 737 56.71 -20.45 -55.49
C ILE A 737 56.59 -19.02 -56.08
N ASP A 738 56.79 -18.07 -55.15
CA ASP A 738 57.56 -16.80 -55.08
C ASP A 738 57.24 -15.42 -55.69
N SER A 739 57.51 -14.47 -54.76
CA SER A 739 58.32 -13.24 -54.86
C SER A 739 57.79 -11.96 -55.51
N GLY A 740 57.94 -10.85 -54.78
CA GLY A 740 57.81 -9.51 -55.32
C GLY A 740 57.70 -8.39 -54.28
N SER A 741 58.82 -8.04 -53.66
CA SER A 741 59.04 -6.91 -52.75
C SER A 741 58.75 -5.53 -53.36
N SER A 742 58.32 -4.55 -52.54
CA SER A 742 59.00 -3.24 -52.48
C SER A 742 58.61 -2.42 -51.24
N SER A 743 59.66 -1.86 -50.64
CA SER A 743 59.82 -1.09 -49.41
C SER A 743 59.47 0.41 -49.49
N SER A 744 59.16 1.02 -48.34
CA SER A 744 59.80 2.25 -47.79
C SER A 744 59.05 2.66 -46.49
N SER A 745 59.61 2.53 -45.27
CA SER A 745 60.45 3.52 -44.53
C SER A 745 59.83 4.92 -44.48
N ALA A 746 59.71 5.67 -43.38
CA ALA A 746 60.27 5.73 -42.03
C ALA A 746 59.26 6.61 -41.21
N GLY A 747 59.20 6.73 -39.88
CA GLY A 747 60.18 6.64 -38.81
C GLY A 747 59.92 7.80 -37.83
N SER A 748 60.31 7.60 -36.56
CA SER A 748 60.24 8.50 -35.39
C SER A 748 58.86 8.62 -34.70
N GLY A 749 58.69 8.39 -33.39
CA GLY A 749 59.63 8.15 -32.28
C GLY A 749 59.39 9.15 -31.15
N ILE A 750 59.59 8.70 -29.90
CA ILE A 750 59.68 9.45 -28.61
C ILE A 750 58.33 9.55 -27.86
N SER A 751 58.08 8.71 -26.84
CA SER A 751 58.39 8.85 -25.39
C SER A 751 57.63 10.02 -24.73
N SER A 752 57.08 9.99 -23.51
CA SER A 752 57.41 9.28 -22.27
C SER A 752 56.29 9.49 -21.22
N GLU A 753 56.20 8.52 -20.30
CA GLU A 753 55.92 8.61 -18.85
C GLU A 753 54.70 9.36 -18.24
N ARG A 754 53.93 8.53 -17.50
CA ARG A 754 53.51 8.63 -16.07
C ARG A 754 52.93 9.95 -15.52
N GLY A 755 51.75 9.82 -14.92
CA GLY A 755 51.31 10.65 -13.78
C GLY A 755 49.81 10.64 -13.54
N ARG A 756 49.35 9.81 -12.59
CA ARG A 756 48.02 9.80 -11.94
C ARG A 756 47.80 11.07 -11.08
N PRO A 757 46.59 11.40 -10.56
CA PRO A 757 45.63 10.52 -9.85
C PRO A 757 44.66 9.74 -10.73
#